data_AF-A0AAW1P5M8-F1
#
_entry.id   AF-A0AAW1P5M8-F1
#
_cell.length_a   1.000
_cell.length_b   1.000
_cell.length_c   1.000
_cell.angle_alpha   90.00
_cell.angle_beta   90.00
_cell.angle_gamma   90.00
#
_symmetry.space_group_name_H-M   'P 1'
#
loop_
_entity.id
_entity.type
_entity.pdbx_description
1 polymer ?
#
loop_
_entity_poly.entity_id
_entity_poly.type
_entity_poly.pdbx_seq_one_letter_code
_entity_poly.pdbx_strand_id
1 'polypeptide(L)'
;MVVEDVRTQHVLKNVPIIDIGDFDQHKERIAQELHSAAVNTGFFYVKGHGISPQLINEIFAAGHEFMKLDSKTKEQYVWVPDRYLGWRSQQNLESVTGNKLWEWFSFGRYGVGGYDVRQQKFLGERWPTELGDTWKQLSLKYQAQVHEVALKLLRALAISLGRDEHTFEEPFDIDHEENPSFMAWNYYPPIDNDAKDLPPRLHAHADMDIITLLMQRPGDTGLEIAPGKDIDVNPDLDKIGNIWNAVPTAKHWTPVDPIEGAFTVNLGDGIAWWTDGLFKSTYHRVRAPTGNDSRGARMSVPYFVNPNLNFKFQGPEKKYPPLTGFDLLAKTGNAYEARKNDPEGKWQKAAYTDALKRTMVQANGHANGHACCQQGPGYATPLDAFKNGKREEIVYLPAVQPTGDKPDYLATVDVLPGSSTYSQVIHRLPMPNVGDELHHSGWNSCSSCHGDPSAARSLLILPAVGSGRVYAIDTAKDPKAPQLAHTAEPEDIQGQTGLAYLHSSHCLGSGDIMISAMGDPSGKGKGNFILLDQKLKVKGKWTEDTTQYGYDFWYQPRHNVMVSTQWGKPSEFTKGFDPSKVESSYGSTLTFWDWKERKIVQQVNLGADGLIPLETRFLHDPSQAHGFVGAALSSNVIHFTKGSSGKWETSVVVRQPWTKVEGWILPEVPPLITDILLSLDDKYLYFSNWLRGDIVQYDISDPAKPRFASRLFVGGVVAASQGKIKVTGGLPEDTPTLPEVPRVKGAQLHGGPQMLQLSLDGKRLYVTNSLFSAWDKQFYPDMAQKGSYLLQIDVDTDKGGLKLNPDFFVDFGAEPDGPVLAHEVRYPGGDCSSDIWL
;
A
#
# COMPACT_ATOMS: atom_id res chain seq x y z
N MET A 1 -12.05 49.13 -27.89
CA MET A 1 -11.41 49.55 -26.62
C MET A 1 -11.23 48.30 -25.80
N VAL A 2 -10.00 47.80 -25.78
CA VAL A 2 -9.61 46.60 -25.05
C VAL A 2 -9.62 46.96 -23.57
N VAL A 3 -10.54 46.37 -22.81
CA VAL A 3 -10.56 46.39 -21.35
C VAL A 3 -9.75 45.18 -20.89
N GLU A 4 -8.45 45.21 -21.17
CA GLU A 4 -7.47 44.39 -20.45
C GLU A 4 -6.49 45.35 -19.80
N ASP A 5 -6.09 45.01 -18.58
CA ASP A 5 -4.84 45.44 -17.96
C ASP A 5 -4.79 46.70 -17.07
N VAL A 6 -5.79 46.89 -16.20
CA VAL A 6 -5.64 47.77 -15.01
C VAL A 6 -5.65 46.98 -13.69
N ARG A 7 -6.34 45.84 -13.61
CA ARG A 7 -6.37 45.01 -12.37
C ARG A 7 -5.07 44.24 -12.12
N THR A 8 -4.38 43.78 -13.16
CA THR A 8 -3.10 43.06 -13.06
C THR A 8 -1.98 43.93 -12.48
N GLN A 9 -1.86 45.19 -12.94
CA GLN A 9 -0.79 46.09 -12.52
C GLN A 9 -0.94 46.60 -11.07
N HIS A 10 -2.14 46.53 -10.48
CA HIS A 10 -2.35 46.93 -9.08
C HIS A 10 -2.02 45.82 -8.06
N VAL A 11 -2.14 44.54 -8.44
CA VAL A 11 -1.89 43.39 -7.53
C VAL A 11 -0.39 43.16 -7.29
N LEU A 12 0.46 43.54 -8.24
CA LEU A 12 1.93 43.40 -8.14
C LEU A 12 2.62 44.46 -7.27
N LYS A 13 1.90 45.47 -6.76
CA LYS A 13 2.56 46.58 -6.06
C LYS A 13 3.03 46.28 -4.65
N ASN A 14 2.56 45.22 -3.99
CA ASN A 14 3.03 44.82 -2.65
C ASN A 14 2.88 43.32 -2.44
N VAL A 15 3.99 42.61 -2.20
CA VAL A 15 3.99 41.25 -1.65
C VAL A 15 3.35 41.30 -0.25
N PRO A 16 2.29 40.53 0.04
CA PRO A 16 1.54 40.67 1.29
C PRO A 16 2.39 40.27 2.50
N ILE A 17 2.15 40.92 3.64
CA ILE A 17 2.78 40.58 4.93
C ILE A 17 1.71 39.92 5.79
N ILE A 18 2.00 38.73 6.27
CA ILE A 18 1.10 37.91 7.09
C ILE A 18 1.74 37.78 8.47
N ASP A 19 1.04 38.25 9.51
CA ASP A 19 1.48 38.11 10.89
C ASP A 19 0.84 36.86 11.50
N ILE A 20 1.69 35.94 11.99
CA ILE A 20 1.30 34.68 12.63
C ILE A 20 1.57 34.67 14.14
N GLY A 21 1.88 35.82 14.74
CA GLY A 21 2.21 35.93 16.17
C GLY A 21 1.07 35.49 17.10
N ASP A 22 -0.17 35.54 16.61
CA ASP A 22 -1.39 35.16 17.32
C ASP A 22 -2.10 33.96 16.67
N PHE A 23 -1.31 33.06 16.05
CA PHE A 23 -1.82 31.96 15.22
C PHE A 23 -3.04 31.23 15.80
N ASP A 24 -2.94 30.75 17.04
CA ASP A 24 -3.99 29.95 17.67
C ASP A 24 -5.29 30.72 17.94
N GLN A 25 -5.23 32.05 18.01
CA GLN A 25 -6.39 32.92 18.27
C GLN A 25 -7.08 33.38 16.98
N HIS A 26 -6.37 33.35 15.85
CA HIS A 26 -6.83 33.93 14.58
C HIS A 26 -6.52 33.03 13.37
N LYS A 27 -6.62 31.70 13.54
CA LYS A 27 -6.30 30.70 12.50
C LYS A 27 -7.07 30.96 11.20
N GLU A 28 -8.34 31.32 11.26
CA GLU A 28 -9.20 31.55 10.10
C GLU A 28 -8.80 32.81 9.33
N ARG A 29 -8.45 33.90 10.03
CA ARG A 29 -7.92 35.12 9.41
C ARG A 29 -6.63 34.81 8.66
N ILE A 30 -5.71 34.13 9.33
CA ILE A 30 -4.40 33.78 8.77
C ILE A 30 -4.56 32.84 7.57
N ALA A 31 -5.46 31.85 7.66
CA ALA A 31 -5.80 30.96 6.55
C ALA A 31 -6.34 31.73 5.33
N GLN A 32 -7.21 32.71 5.53
CA GLN A 32 -7.75 33.54 4.45
C GLN A 32 -6.68 34.44 3.81
N GLU A 33 -5.82 35.07 4.61
CA GLU A 33 -4.70 35.87 4.13
C GLU A 33 -3.71 35.02 3.32
N LEU A 34 -3.36 33.82 3.82
CA LEU A 34 -2.50 32.87 3.12
C LEU A 34 -3.13 32.37 1.83
N HIS A 35 -4.42 32.05 1.83
CA HIS A 35 -5.14 31.65 0.62
C HIS A 35 -5.06 32.74 -0.46
N SER A 36 -5.32 33.98 -0.07
CA SER A 36 -5.26 35.12 -0.98
C SER A 36 -3.85 35.29 -1.56
N ALA A 37 -2.81 35.20 -0.73
CA ALA A 37 -1.43 35.26 -1.19
C ALA A 37 -1.08 34.08 -2.11
N ALA A 38 -1.47 32.85 -1.74
CA ALA A 38 -1.20 31.63 -2.48
C ALA A 38 -1.83 31.62 -3.88
N VAL A 39 -3.05 32.12 -4.02
CA VAL A 39 -3.79 32.16 -5.30
C VAL A 39 -3.32 33.30 -6.19
N ASN A 40 -2.96 34.46 -5.62
CA ASN A 40 -2.65 35.66 -6.40
C ASN A 40 -1.17 35.80 -6.76
N THR A 41 -0.27 35.53 -5.81
CA THR A 41 1.18 35.79 -5.98
C THR A 41 2.03 34.56 -5.76
N GLY A 42 1.62 33.58 -4.93
CA GLY A 42 2.50 32.47 -4.52
C GLY A 42 3.69 32.90 -3.67
N PHE A 43 3.73 34.18 -3.26
CA PHE A 43 4.78 34.83 -2.47
C PHE A 43 4.15 35.73 -1.41
N PHE A 44 4.72 35.72 -0.21
CA PHE A 44 4.30 36.55 0.93
C PHE A 44 5.44 36.67 1.96
N TYR A 45 5.36 37.66 2.84
CA TYR A 45 6.20 37.74 4.03
C TYR A 45 5.49 37.17 5.24
N VAL A 46 6.24 36.56 6.16
CA VAL A 46 5.74 36.06 7.44
C VAL A 46 6.44 36.76 8.59
N LYS A 47 5.66 37.40 9.47
CA LYS A 47 6.09 38.01 10.74
C LYS A 47 5.45 37.30 11.93
N GLY A 48 5.94 37.59 13.15
CA GLY A 48 5.42 36.95 14.36
C GLY A 48 5.79 35.47 14.50
N HIS A 49 6.79 34.99 13.74
CA HIS A 49 7.18 33.58 13.71
C HIS A 49 7.90 33.09 14.98
N GLY A 50 8.28 33.98 15.89
CA GLY A 50 8.81 33.62 17.22
C GLY A 50 10.28 33.19 17.28
N ILE A 51 11.01 33.20 16.16
CA ILE A 51 12.45 32.88 16.15
C ILE A 51 13.23 34.12 16.57
N SER A 52 14.15 33.96 17.52
CA SER A 52 14.86 35.10 18.10
C SER A 52 15.83 35.74 17.09
N PRO A 53 15.99 37.09 17.12
CA PRO A 53 17.01 37.77 16.32
C PRO A 53 18.42 37.26 16.59
N GLN A 54 18.70 36.79 17.81
CA GLN A 54 19.98 36.18 18.17
C GLN A 54 20.22 34.87 17.39
N LEU A 55 19.24 33.97 17.33
CA LEU A 55 19.38 32.71 16.59
C LEU A 55 19.50 32.95 15.08
N ILE A 56 18.76 33.92 14.54
CA ILE A 56 18.93 34.38 13.15
C ILE A 56 20.36 34.90 12.94
N ASN A 57 20.92 35.64 13.89
CA ASN A 57 22.27 36.13 13.75
C ASN A 57 23.34 35.03 13.81
N GLU A 58 23.14 34.06 14.68
CA GLU A 58 24.01 32.88 14.84
C GLU A 58 24.01 32.01 13.58
N ILE A 59 22.84 31.71 12.98
CA ILE A 59 22.80 30.85 11.79
C ILE A 59 23.46 31.51 10.56
N PHE A 60 23.40 32.83 10.44
CA PHE A 60 24.16 33.54 9.42
C PHE A 60 25.66 33.55 9.73
N ALA A 61 26.06 33.71 10.99
CA ALA A 61 27.49 33.58 11.35
C ALA A 61 28.02 32.18 10.99
N ALA A 62 27.25 31.13 11.31
CA ALA A 62 27.54 29.74 10.97
C ALA A 62 27.72 29.50 9.46
N GLY A 63 26.87 30.14 8.63
CA GLY A 63 27.03 30.11 7.17
C GLY A 63 28.34 30.74 6.71
N HIS A 64 28.69 31.90 7.26
CA HIS A 64 29.98 32.55 6.94
C HIS A 64 31.18 31.74 7.42
N GLU A 65 31.09 31.03 8.54
CA GLU A 65 32.13 30.11 9.01
C GLU A 65 32.40 29.00 8.00
N PHE A 66 31.34 28.34 7.50
CA PHE A 66 31.47 27.33 6.46
C PHE A 66 32.07 27.92 5.18
N MET A 67 31.59 29.08 4.72
CA MET A 67 32.05 29.68 3.46
C MET A 67 33.53 30.14 3.51
N LYS A 68 34.08 30.40 4.70
CA LYS A 68 35.50 30.74 4.93
C LYS A 68 36.44 29.54 4.92
N LEU A 69 35.94 28.30 5.02
CA LEU A 69 36.76 27.10 4.89
C LEU A 69 37.44 27.09 3.52
N ASP A 70 38.66 26.53 3.46
CA ASP A 70 39.38 26.38 2.20
C ASP A 70 38.63 25.46 1.24
N SER A 71 38.83 25.65 -0.07
CA SER A 71 38.09 24.89 -1.09
C SER A 71 38.25 23.39 -0.95
N LYS A 72 39.45 22.90 -0.58
CA LYS A 72 39.71 21.46 -0.45
C LYS A 72 38.90 20.85 0.69
N THR A 73 38.72 21.58 1.79
CA THR A 73 37.84 21.18 2.89
C THR A 73 36.36 21.17 2.44
N LYS A 74 35.90 22.21 1.76
CA LYS A 74 34.51 22.27 1.27
C LYS A 74 34.19 21.18 0.24
N GLU A 75 35.16 20.81 -0.61
CA GLU A 75 35.05 19.70 -1.59
C GLU A 75 34.78 18.34 -0.95
N GLN A 76 35.16 18.14 0.32
CA GLN A 76 34.84 16.90 1.04
C GLN A 76 33.34 16.74 1.29
N TYR A 77 32.54 17.81 1.18
CA TYR A 77 31.10 17.77 1.38
C TYR A 77 30.35 18.12 0.10
N VAL A 78 30.89 17.72 -1.06
CA VAL A 78 30.33 18.03 -2.39
C VAL A 78 28.84 17.73 -2.48
N TRP A 79 28.12 18.65 -3.11
CA TRP A 79 26.71 18.50 -3.38
C TRP A 79 26.47 17.34 -4.31
N VAL A 80 25.44 16.55 -3.99
CA VAL A 80 25.06 15.39 -4.76
C VAL A 80 23.66 15.56 -5.33
N PRO A 81 23.49 15.50 -6.66
CA PRO A 81 22.20 15.66 -7.31
C PRO A 81 21.10 14.77 -6.79
N ASP A 82 21.43 13.52 -6.50
CA ASP A 82 20.47 12.51 -6.07
C ASP A 82 19.95 12.72 -4.66
N ARG A 83 20.51 13.67 -3.92
CA ARG A 83 20.14 13.98 -2.55
C ARG A 83 19.71 15.43 -2.38
N TYR A 84 20.14 16.28 -3.32
CA TYR A 84 20.08 17.73 -3.24
C TYR A 84 20.85 18.33 -2.03
N LEU A 85 21.76 17.56 -1.41
CA LEU A 85 22.54 17.94 -0.24
C LEU A 85 24.03 18.08 -0.55
N GLY A 86 24.69 19.02 0.14
CA GLY A 86 26.13 19.28 0.12
C GLY A 86 26.50 20.64 -0.50
N TRP A 87 27.80 20.83 -0.71
CA TRP A 87 28.41 22.07 -1.18
C TRP A 87 28.59 22.14 -2.70
N ARG A 88 28.29 23.29 -3.30
CA ARG A 88 28.72 23.64 -4.67
C ARG A 88 29.47 24.96 -4.71
N SER A 89 30.57 24.93 -5.46
CA SER A 89 31.34 26.10 -5.81
C SER A 89 30.73 26.87 -6.99
N GLN A 90 31.17 28.11 -7.16
CA GLN A 90 30.87 28.97 -8.30
C GLN A 90 31.23 28.31 -9.65
N GLN A 91 32.33 27.55 -9.71
CA GLN A 91 32.79 26.88 -10.94
C GLN A 91 31.88 25.70 -11.31
N ASN A 92 31.47 24.91 -10.32
CA ASN A 92 30.54 23.80 -10.53
C ASN A 92 29.17 24.33 -10.98
N LEU A 93 28.74 25.46 -10.42
CA LEU A 93 27.47 26.12 -10.76
C LEU A 93 27.48 26.73 -12.17
N GLU A 94 28.60 27.22 -12.69
CA GLU A 94 28.69 27.68 -14.08
C GLU A 94 28.32 26.56 -15.06
N SER A 95 28.84 25.35 -14.84
CA SER A 95 28.60 24.20 -15.72
C SER A 95 27.15 23.69 -15.71
N VAL A 96 26.40 24.04 -14.66
CA VAL A 96 25.01 23.60 -14.42
C VAL A 96 24.01 24.69 -14.78
N THR A 97 24.31 25.92 -14.39
CA THR A 97 23.37 27.05 -14.38
C THR A 97 23.86 28.23 -15.23
N GLY A 98 25.15 28.28 -15.60
CA GLY A 98 25.75 29.43 -16.27
C GLY A 98 26.19 30.56 -15.32
N ASN A 99 26.04 30.42 -14.00
CA ASN A 99 26.41 31.44 -13.03
C ASN A 99 27.75 31.19 -12.33
N LYS A 100 28.55 32.25 -12.19
CA LYS A 100 29.78 32.26 -11.38
C LYS A 100 29.65 33.01 -10.06
N LEU A 101 28.48 33.56 -9.74
CA LEU A 101 28.34 34.56 -8.69
C LEU A 101 27.67 34.02 -7.43
N TRP A 102 27.72 32.70 -7.20
CA TRP A 102 27.00 32.02 -6.13
C TRP A 102 27.72 30.75 -5.65
N GLU A 103 27.68 30.49 -4.35
CA GLU A 103 28.02 29.24 -3.66
C GLU A 103 26.82 28.76 -2.85
N TRP A 104 26.72 27.44 -2.71
CA TRP A 104 25.60 26.79 -2.04
C TRP A 104 26.11 25.71 -1.09
N PHE A 105 25.57 25.64 0.12
CA PHE A 105 25.71 24.46 0.99
C PHE A 105 24.35 24.07 1.53
N SER A 106 23.86 22.86 1.21
CA SER A 106 22.63 22.31 1.76
C SER A 106 22.83 21.12 2.68
N PHE A 107 21.98 21.00 3.68
CA PHE A 107 21.97 19.90 4.64
C PHE A 107 20.53 19.61 5.09
N GLY A 108 20.26 18.36 5.45
CA GLY A 108 19.04 17.95 6.13
C GLY A 108 19.34 17.47 7.54
N ARG A 109 18.40 16.75 8.15
CA ARG A 109 18.56 16.15 9.48
C ARG A 109 19.83 15.31 9.61
N TYR A 110 20.15 14.53 8.58
CA TYR A 110 21.33 13.66 8.52
C TYR A 110 22.56 14.35 7.89
N GLY A 111 22.64 15.68 7.95
CA GLY A 111 23.70 16.45 7.34
C GLY A 111 23.62 16.39 5.81
N VAL A 112 24.73 16.04 5.14
CA VAL A 112 24.79 15.89 3.67
C VAL A 112 24.61 14.45 3.20
N GLY A 113 24.38 13.52 4.13
CA GLY A 113 24.25 12.09 3.82
C GLY A 113 22.97 11.78 3.07
N GLY A 114 21.83 12.31 3.53
CA GLY A 114 20.53 12.37 2.83
C GLY A 114 19.99 11.05 2.27
N TYR A 115 18.86 11.14 1.57
CA TYR A 115 18.31 10.04 0.79
C TYR A 115 18.92 10.03 -0.61
N ASP A 116 19.58 8.94 -0.98
CA ASP A 116 20.09 8.74 -2.34
C ASP A 116 18.99 8.20 -3.24
N VAL A 117 18.48 9.04 -4.16
CA VAL A 117 17.43 8.68 -5.12
C VAL A 117 17.83 7.52 -6.05
N ARG A 118 19.12 7.37 -6.41
CA ARG A 118 19.59 6.26 -7.26
C ARG A 118 19.63 4.94 -6.51
N GLN A 119 20.08 4.98 -5.26
CA GLN A 119 20.19 3.80 -4.40
C GLN A 119 18.92 3.50 -3.60
N GLN A 120 17.95 4.41 -3.65
CA GLN A 120 16.70 4.39 -2.88
C GLN A 120 16.91 4.13 -1.37
N LYS A 121 17.91 4.77 -0.77
CA LYS A 121 18.24 4.58 0.65
C LYS A 121 18.89 5.81 1.27
N PHE A 122 18.78 5.95 2.60
CA PHE A 122 19.53 6.95 3.34
C PHE A 122 20.99 6.54 3.53
N LEU A 123 21.92 7.48 3.31
CA LEU A 123 23.35 7.23 3.43
C LEU A 123 23.92 7.61 4.81
N GLY A 124 23.06 7.73 5.81
CA GLY A 124 23.43 8.03 7.20
C GLY A 124 23.85 9.48 7.42
N GLU A 125 24.39 9.76 8.60
CA GLU A 125 24.74 11.11 9.01
C GLU A 125 26.13 11.56 8.48
N ARG A 126 26.21 12.76 7.89
CA ARG A 126 27.48 13.33 7.41
C ARG A 126 27.53 14.86 7.59
N TRP A 127 28.35 15.35 8.50
CA TRP A 127 28.48 16.79 8.80
C TRP A 127 29.92 17.30 8.68
N PRO A 128 30.13 18.61 8.46
CA PRO A 128 31.44 19.26 8.52
C PRO A 128 32.12 19.10 9.88
N THR A 129 33.03 18.13 9.99
CA THR A 129 33.73 17.84 11.25
C THR A 129 34.61 19.01 11.72
N GLU A 130 35.09 19.82 10.79
CA GLU A 130 35.95 20.99 11.03
C GLU A 130 35.24 22.12 11.78
N LEU A 131 33.90 22.17 11.72
CA LEU A 131 33.08 23.18 12.40
C LEU A 131 32.58 22.73 13.78
N GLY A 132 32.76 21.43 14.09
CA GLY A 132 32.42 20.84 15.38
C GLY A 132 30.92 20.69 15.64
N ASP A 133 30.60 19.98 16.72
CA ASP A 133 29.22 19.62 17.06
C ASP A 133 28.35 20.83 17.40
N THR A 134 28.90 21.89 17.99
CA THR A 134 28.13 23.11 18.31
C THR A 134 27.52 23.74 17.05
N TRP A 135 28.27 23.77 15.95
CA TRP A 135 27.78 24.28 14.66
C TRP A 135 26.65 23.40 14.09
N LYS A 136 26.81 22.08 14.18
CA LYS A 136 25.77 21.09 13.81
C LYS A 136 24.50 21.28 14.63
N GLN A 137 24.61 21.36 15.96
CA GLN A 137 23.47 21.53 16.86
C GLN A 137 22.75 22.86 16.64
N LEU A 138 23.50 23.95 16.39
CA LEU A 138 22.93 25.23 16.00
C LEU A 138 22.12 25.12 14.70
N SER A 139 22.67 24.43 13.70
CA SER A 139 22.04 24.23 12.39
C SER A 139 20.74 23.42 12.50
N LEU A 140 20.76 22.30 13.22
CA LEU A 140 19.58 21.48 13.49
C LEU A 140 18.53 22.21 14.33
N LYS A 141 18.96 22.98 15.34
CA LYS A 141 18.06 23.79 16.17
C LYS A 141 17.33 24.84 15.34
N TYR A 142 18.05 25.55 14.46
CA TYR A 142 17.42 26.52 13.58
C TYR A 142 16.48 25.83 12.58
N GLN A 143 16.89 24.73 11.95
CA GLN A 143 16.03 23.94 11.06
C GLN A 143 14.72 23.52 11.72
N ALA A 144 14.78 22.97 12.93
CA ALA A 144 13.59 22.57 13.69
C ALA A 144 12.66 23.76 13.97
N GLN A 145 13.19 24.92 14.40
CA GLN A 145 12.35 26.10 14.65
C GLN A 145 11.71 26.67 13.39
N VAL A 146 12.42 26.65 12.26
CA VAL A 146 11.83 27.07 10.97
C VAL A 146 10.78 26.06 10.50
N HIS A 147 10.98 24.77 10.78
CA HIS A 147 10.00 23.74 10.46
C HIS A 147 8.69 23.87 11.24
N GLU A 148 8.75 24.25 12.52
CA GLU A 148 7.54 24.59 13.29
C GLU A 148 6.75 25.76 12.67
N VAL A 149 7.46 26.75 12.13
CA VAL A 149 6.82 27.85 11.39
C VAL A 149 6.18 27.31 10.11
N ALA A 150 6.88 26.44 9.37
CA ALA A 150 6.34 25.80 8.17
C ALA A 150 5.07 24.99 8.45
N LEU A 151 5.05 24.18 9.52
CA LEU A 151 3.87 23.41 9.91
C LEU A 151 2.68 24.34 10.21
N LYS A 152 2.88 25.46 10.91
CA LYS A 152 1.81 26.46 11.10
C LYS A 152 1.26 27.00 9.78
N LEU A 153 2.13 27.31 8.81
CA LEU A 153 1.71 27.76 7.49
C LEU A 153 0.96 26.66 6.73
N LEU A 154 1.42 25.41 6.78
CA LEU A 154 0.75 24.26 6.17
C LEU A 154 -0.62 23.99 6.79
N ARG A 155 -0.75 24.09 8.12
CA ARG A 155 -2.05 24.01 8.83
C ARG A 155 -3.02 25.07 8.33
N ALA A 156 -2.57 26.33 8.23
CA ALA A 156 -3.43 27.41 7.75
C ALA A 156 -3.78 27.28 6.25
N LEU A 157 -2.86 26.78 5.42
CA LEU A 157 -3.17 26.43 4.03
C LEU A 157 -4.20 25.29 3.95
N ALA A 158 -4.10 24.27 4.81
CA ALA A 158 -5.09 23.19 4.95
C ALA A 158 -6.48 23.72 5.29
N ILE A 159 -6.58 24.57 6.33
CA ILE A 159 -7.80 25.24 6.75
C ILE A 159 -8.40 26.02 5.57
N SER A 160 -7.56 26.75 4.82
CA SER A 160 -8.02 27.54 3.68
C SER A 160 -8.60 26.72 2.53
N LEU A 161 -8.22 25.44 2.44
CA LEU A 161 -8.73 24.49 1.46
C LEU A 161 -9.92 23.68 2.00
N GLY A 162 -10.41 24.01 3.21
CA GLY A 162 -11.49 23.27 3.87
C GLY A 162 -11.09 21.86 4.31
N ARG A 163 -9.79 21.64 4.57
CA ARG A 163 -9.25 20.37 5.05
C ARG A 163 -8.99 20.43 6.55
N ASP A 164 -8.85 19.25 7.16
CA ASP A 164 -8.41 19.12 8.55
C ASP A 164 -7.06 19.81 8.74
N GLU A 165 -6.92 20.60 9.81
CA GLU A 165 -5.70 21.38 10.04
C GLU A 165 -4.46 20.49 10.23
N HIS A 166 -4.64 19.27 10.72
CA HIS A 166 -3.56 18.32 11.01
C HIS A 166 -3.19 17.44 9.80
N THR A 167 -3.82 17.62 8.64
CA THR A 167 -3.57 16.84 7.40
C THR A 167 -2.09 16.75 7.02
N PHE A 168 -1.30 17.75 7.38
CA PHE A 168 0.11 17.87 6.99
C PHE A 168 1.09 17.47 8.11
N GLU A 169 0.64 17.08 9.29
CA GLU A 169 1.53 16.86 10.43
C GLU A 169 2.43 15.62 10.26
N GLU A 170 1.83 14.46 10.00
CA GLU A 170 2.58 13.22 9.83
C GLU A 170 3.34 13.18 8.48
N PRO A 171 2.74 13.57 7.34
CA PRO A 171 3.45 13.56 6.06
C PRO A 171 4.63 14.53 5.95
N PHE A 172 4.70 15.56 6.80
CA PHE A 172 5.78 16.54 6.79
C PHE A 172 6.65 16.48 8.03
N ASP A 173 6.44 15.49 8.92
CA ASP A 173 7.25 15.34 10.13
C ASP A 173 8.75 15.27 9.78
N ILE A 174 9.50 16.29 10.18
CA ILE A 174 10.95 16.36 9.98
C ILE A 174 11.69 15.25 10.74
N ASP A 175 11.06 14.67 11.76
CA ASP A 175 11.60 13.56 12.52
C ASP A 175 11.30 12.19 11.88
N HIS A 176 10.52 12.14 10.80
CA HIS A 176 10.31 10.92 10.04
C HIS A 176 11.58 10.54 9.26
N GLU A 177 11.91 9.25 9.23
CA GLU A 177 13.15 8.78 8.60
C GLU A 177 13.20 9.04 7.09
N GLU A 178 12.04 9.09 6.45
CA GLU A 178 11.89 9.40 5.02
C GLU A 178 11.75 10.89 4.68
N ASN A 179 11.85 11.82 5.63
CA ASN A 179 11.65 13.23 5.32
C ASN A 179 12.86 13.82 4.57
N PRO A 180 12.70 14.34 3.34
CA PRO A 180 13.83 14.87 2.57
C PRO A 180 13.97 16.39 2.71
N SER A 181 13.28 17.04 3.64
CA SER A 181 13.37 18.50 3.84
C SER A 181 14.79 18.92 4.19
N PHE A 182 15.24 20.02 3.60
CA PHE A 182 16.61 20.48 3.74
C PHE A 182 16.70 22.00 3.83
N MET A 183 17.76 22.47 4.45
CA MET A 183 18.13 23.88 4.57
C MET A 183 19.38 24.14 3.74
N ALA A 184 19.57 25.39 3.31
CA ALA A 184 20.81 25.78 2.66
C ALA A 184 21.32 27.16 3.09
N TRP A 185 22.63 27.39 2.92
CA TRP A 185 23.18 28.73 2.82
C TRP A 185 23.42 29.09 1.35
N ASN A 186 22.69 30.10 0.91
CA ASN A 186 22.82 30.75 -0.38
C ASN A 186 23.84 31.89 -0.25
N TYR A 187 25.09 31.71 -0.69
CA TYR A 187 26.13 32.72 -0.54
C TYR A 187 26.54 33.31 -1.88
N TYR A 188 26.49 34.63 -1.99
CA TYR A 188 26.89 35.37 -3.19
C TYR A 188 28.09 36.24 -2.81
N PRO A 189 29.28 35.99 -3.36
CA PRO A 189 30.47 36.77 -3.04
C PRO A 189 30.32 38.26 -3.41
N PRO A 190 31.20 39.12 -2.87
CA PRO A 190 31.29 40.50 -3.32
C PRO A 190 31.55 40.60 -4.83
N ILE A 191 30.98 41.63 -5.45
CA ILE A 191 31.18 41.96 -6.86
C ILE A 191 32.14 43.14 -6.95
N ASP A 192 33.07 43.08 -7.90
CA ASP A 192 33.97 44.18 -8.20
C ASP A 192 33.18 45.44 -8.64
N ASN A 193 33.60 46.61 -8.16
CA ASN A 193 32.93 47.88 -8.46
C ASN A 193 32.97 48.24 -9.95
N ASP A 194 33.98 47.76 -10.67
CA ASP A 194 34.17 48.05 -12.10
C ASP A 194 33.36 47.14 -13.04
N ALA A 195 32.75 46.08 -12.51
CA ALA A 195 31.95 45.14 -13.30
C ALA A 195 30.63 45.79 -13.76
N LYS A 196 30.43 45.81 -15.08
CA LYS A 196 29.23 46.28 -15.79
C LYS A 196 28.55 45.11 -16.48
N ASP A 197 27.24 45.24 -16.72
CA ASP A 197 26.43 44.27 -17.48
C ASP A 197 26.50 42.84 -16.94
N LEU A 198 26.45 42.70 -15.61
CA LEU A 198 26.49 41.40 -14.95
C LEU A 198 25.17 40.63 -15.14
N PRO A 199 25.23 39.32 -15.37
CA PRO A 199 24.04 38.48 -15.36
C PRO A 199 23.41 38.48 -13.96
N PRO A 200 22.13 38.06 -13.83
CA PRO A 200 21.55 37.76 -12.53
C PRO A 200 22.50 36.88 -11.70
N ARG A 201 22.58 37.12 -10.39
CA ARG A 201 23.34 36.30 -9.43
C ARG A 201 22.74 34.90 -9.24
N LEU A 202 21.43 34.75 -9.44
CA LEU A 202 20.71 33.48 -9.60
C LEU A 202 19.63 33.69 -10.66
N HIS A 203 19.49 32.76 -11.59
CA HIS A 203 18.55 32.88 -12.71
C HIS A 203 17.10 32.72 -12.26
N ALA A 204 16.19 33.10 -13.15
CA ALA A 204 14.77 32.84 -12.97
C ALA A 204 14.48 31.34 -12.89
N HIS A 205 13.84 30.91 -11.80
CA HIS A 205 13.38 29.54 -11.58
C HIS A 205 12.14 29.55 -10.68
N ALA A 206 11.46 28.41 -10.59
CA ALA A 206 10.44 28.15 -9.59
C ALA A 206 10.91 26.95 -8.75
N ASP A 207 10.63 26.97 -7.46
CA ASP A 207 11.02 25.87 -6.58
C ASP A 207 10.09 24.67 -6.79
N MET A 208 10.63 23.49 -6.57
CA MET A 208 9.91 22.23 -6.79
C MET A 208 9.36 21.64 -5.49
N ASP A 209 9.64 22.25 -4.34
CA ASP A 209 9.18 21.77 -3.04
C ASP A 209 7.69 22.12 -2.80
N ILE A 210 7.21 21.98 -1.56
CA ILE A 210 5.85 22.37 -1.19
C ILE A 210 5.81 23.84 -0.80
N ILE A 211 6.72 24.25 0.09
CA ILE A 211 6.85 25.62 0.58
C ILE A 211 8.31 25.89 0.98
N THR A 212 8.84 27.03 0.54
CA THR A 212 10.18 27.49 0.92
C THR A 212 10.07 28.67 1.88
N LEU A 213 10.79 28.61 3.00
CA LEU A 213 10.92 29.72 3.96
C LEU A 213 12.33 30.31 3.86
N LEU A 214 12.44 31.52 3.32
CA LEU A 214 13.71 32.21 3.07
C LEU A 214 13.95 33.31 4.10
N MET A 215 15.00 33.19 4.91
CA MET A 215 15.48 34.28 5.75
C MET A 215 16.53 35.11 5.02
N GLN A 216 16.35 36.44 5.01
CA GLN A 216 17.27 37.44 4.45
C GLN A 216 17.55 38.53 5.48
N ARG A 217 18.71 39.20 5.39
CA ARG A 217 18.99 40.38 6.22
C ARG A 217 18.75 41.68 5.46
N PRO A 218 18.48 42.79 6.18
CA PRO A 218 18.52 44.12 5.57
C PRO A 218 19.82 44.34 4.79
N GLY A 219 19.71 44.79 3.54
CA GLY A 219 20.84 44.98 2.62
C GLY A 219 21.14 43.80 1.70
N ASP A 220 20.59 42.60 1.95
CA ASP A 220 20.68 41.44 1.05
C ASP A 220 19.65 41.51 -0.10
N THR A 221 19.59 42.66 -0.77
CA THR A 221 18.63 42.97 -1.85
C THR A 221 18.90 42.15 -3.12
N GLY A 222 17.97 42.23 -4.07
CA GLY A 222 18.11 41.65 -5.40
C GLY A 222 17.24 40.44 -5.70
N LEU A 223 16.45 39.92 -4.73
CA LEU A 223 15.40 38.96 -5.03
C LEU A 223 14.29 39.68 -5.83
N GLU A 224 13.88 39.08 -6.95
CA GLU A 224 12.78 39.57 -7.76
C GLU A 224 11.87 38.42 -8.17
N ILE A 225 10.56 38.69 -8.27
CA ILE A 225 9.55 37.73 -8.69
C ILE A 225 8.86 38.16 -9.98
N ALA A 226 8.35 37.20 -10.73
CA ALA A 226 7.54 37.41 -11.91
C ALA A 226 6.40 36.37 -11.93
N PRO A 227 5.13 36.78 -11.74
CA PRO A 227 3.99 35.87 -11.82
C PRO A 227 3.86 35.23 -13.21
N GLY A 228 3.35 34.01 -13.27
CA GLY A 228 3.39 33.17 -14.48
C GLY A 228 2.75 33.72 -15.76
N LYS A 229 1.89 34.76 -15.68
CA LYS A 229 1.32 35.43 -16.88
C LYS A 229 2.27 36.42 -17.55
N ASP A 230 3.28 36.88 -16.81
CA ASP A 230 4.25 37.89 -17.26
C ASP A 230 5.55 37.25 -17.76
N ILE A 231 5.62 35.92 -17.72
CA ILE A 231 6.75 35.10 -18.16
C ILE A 231 6.56 34.75 -19.64
N ASP A 232 7.45 35.27 -20.48
CA ASP A 232 7.65 34.79 -21.85
C ASP A 232 8.45 33.47 -21.78
N VAL A 233 7.71 32.37 -21.77
CA VAL A 233 8.21 31.00 -21.83
C VAL A 233 8.68 30.76 -23.27
N ASN A 234 9.98 30.56 -23.49
CA ASN A 234 10.48 30.12 -24.80
C ASN A 234 9.79 28.78 -25.16
N PRO A 235 8.99 28.69 -26.24
CA PRO A 235 8.23 27.47 -26.57
C PRO A 235 9.12 26.27 -26.91
N ASP A 236 10.43 26.48 -27.13
CA ASP A 236 11.42 25.40 -27.27
C ASP A 236 12.05 24.98 -25.92
N LEU A 237 11.51 25.44 -24.79
CA LEU A 237 11.95 25.07 -23.43
C LEU A 237 12.02 23.56 -23.21
N ASP A 238 11.06 22.80 -23.75
CA ASP A 238 11.04 21.34 -23.67
C ASP A 238 12.16 20.68 -24.50
N LYS A 239 12.73 21.38 -25.49
CA LYS A 239 13.82 20.91 -26.35
C LYS A 239 15.20 21.26 -25.81
N ILE A 240 15.28 22.29 -24.98
CA ILE A 240 16.51 22.68 -24.28
C ILE A 240 16.56 21.82 -23.02
N GLY A 241 17.18 20.64 -23.11
CA GLY A 241 17.30 19.64 -22.04
C GLY A 241 18.00 20.10 -20.74
N ASN A 242 18.15 21.41 -20.52
CA ASN A 242 18.57 22.03 -19.28
C ASN A 242 17.56 23.07 -18.81
N ILE A 243 16.76 22.72 -17.79
CA ILE A 243 15.75 23.62 -17.17
C ILE A 243 16.39 24.88 -16.58
N TRP A 244 17.69 24.82 -16.23
CA TRP A 244 18.45 25.94 -15.66
C TRP A 244 19.10 26.85 -16.70
N ASN A 245 19.23 26.41 -17.96
CA ASN A 245 19.76 27.25 -19.05
C ASN A 245 18.67 27.99 -19.83
N ALA A 246 17.41 27.56 -19.71
CA ALA A 246 16.30 28.19 -20.37
C ALA A 246 15.62 29.14 -19.38
N VAL A 247 16.29 30.27 -19.13
CA VAL A 247 15.85 31.29 -18.18
C VAL A 247 14.54 31.90 -18.70
N PRO A 248 13.41 31.69 -18.02
CA PRO A 248 12.18 32.35 -18.42
C PRO A 248 12.40 33.86 -18.34
N THR A 249 12.08 34.58 -19.41
CA THR A 249 12.21 36.04 -19.45
C THR A 249 10.87 36.65 -19.12
N ALA A 250 10.82 37.56 -18.16
CA ALA A 250 9.65 38.39 -17.94
C ALA A 250 9.89 39.81 -18.45
N LYS A 251 8.85 40.44 -19.02
CA LYS A 251 8.89 41.87 -19.36
C LYS A 251 9.03 42.74 -18.13
N HIS A 252 8.55 42.26 -16.97
CA HIS A 252 8.61 42.95 -15.70
C HIS A 252 9.00 41.98 -14.58
N TRP A 253 9.91 42.43 -13.72
CA TRP A 253 10.33 41.75 -12.49
C TRP A 253 10.00 42.66 -11.32
N THR A 254 9.35 42.12 -10.29
CA THR A 254 8.95 42.85 -9.10
C THR A 254 9.96 42.60 -7.98
N PRO A 255 10.64 43.64 -7.46
CA PRO A 255 11.55 43.49 -6.33
C PRO A 255 10.85 42.99 -5.07
N VAL A 256 11.50 42.09 -4.34
CA VAL A 256 11.06 41.56 -3.04
C VAL A 256 12.18 41.83 -2.04
N ASP A 257 12.22 43.07 -1.54
CA ASP A 257 13.29 43.52 -0.65
C ASP A 257 13.17 42.87 0.74
N PRO A 258 14.29 42.56 1.42
CA PRO A 258 14.25 41.96 2.75
C PRO A 258 13.51 42.85 3.76
N ILE A 259 12.57 42.27 4.50
CA ILE A 259 11.99 42.91 5.68
C ILE A 259 12.68 42.35 6.91
N GLU A 260 13.20 43.25 7.75
CA GLU A 260 13.91 42.86 8.97
C GLU A 260 13.06 41.91 9.84
N GLY A 261 13.62 40.75 10.14
CA GLY A 261 12.98 39.73 10.99
C GLY A 261 11.74 39.08 10.38
N ALA A 262 11.53 39.14 9.07
CA ALA A 262 10.46 38.41 8.40
C ALA A 262 11.05 37.31 7.49
N PHE A 263 10.34 36.18 7.39
CA PHE A 263 10.60 35.24 6.29
C PHE A 263 9.97 35.77 5.01
N THR A 264 10.70 35.69 3.91
CA THR A 264 10.10 35.68 2.57
C THR A 264 9.69 34.24 2.29
N VAL A 265 8.44 33.99 1.94
CA VAL A 265 7.91 32.64 1.73
C VAL A 265 7.38 32.51 0.33
N ASN A 266 7.72 31.41 -0.33
CA ASN A 266 7.17 31.04 -1.64
C ASN A 266 6.61 29.63 -1.65
N LEU A 267 5.62 29.43 -2.52
CA LEU A 267 5.04 28.13 -2.79
C LEU A 267 5.73 27.49 -3.99
N GLY A 268 6.00 26.19 -3.90
CA GLY A 268 6.67 25.44 -4.96
C GLY A 268 5.70 24.66 -5.86
N ASP A 269 6.26 24.01 -6.88
CA ASP A 269 5.50 23.22 -7.85
C ASP A 269 4.75 22.07 -7.19
N GLY A 270 5.26 21.53 -6.07
CA GLY A 270 4.59 20.46 -5.35
C GLY A 270 3.20 20.87 -4.85
N ILE A 271 3.06 22.04 -4.22
CA ILE A 271 1.74 22.48 -3.70
C ILE A 271 0.86 23.04 -4.82
N ALA A 272 1.44 23.62 -5.87
CA ALA A 272 0.69 24.00 -7.06
C ALA A 272 0.08 22.76 -7.73
N TRP A 273 0.85 21.66 -7.83
CA TRP A 273 0.39 20.37 -8.32
C TRP A 273 -0.70 19.77 -7.43
N TRP A 274 -0.49 19.81 -6.10
CA TRP A 274 -1.47 19.33 -5.12
C TRP A 274 -2.76 20.16 -5.08
N THR A 275 -2.78 21.36 -5.64
CA THR A 275 -3.99 22.19 -5.66
C THR A 275 -4.53 22.38 -7.07
N ASP A 276 -4.13 21.52 -8.02
CA ASP A 276 -4.53 21.57 -9.43
C ASP A 276 -4.25 22.94 -10.11
N GLY A 277 -3.25 23.65 -9.59
CA GLY A 277 -2.84 24.98 -10.05
C GLY A 277 -3.66 26.13 -9.45
N LEU A 278 -4.47 25.88 -8.42
CA LEU A 278 -5.10 26.92 -7.61
C LEU A 278 -4.04 27.80 -6.95
N PHE A 279 -3.11 27.19 -6.21
CA PHE A 279 -1.96 27.90 -5.66
C PHE A 279 -0.86 28.07 -6.70
N LYS A 280 -0.17 29.21 -6.65
CA LYS A 280 0.83 29.60 -7.65
C LYS A 280 2.23 29.25 -7.17
N SER A 281 2.93 28.49 -8.01
CA SER A 281 4.39 28.42 -8.00
C SER A 281 4.92 29.56 -8.86
N THR A 282 5.68 30.47 -8.26
CA THR A 282 6.03 31.76 -8.90
C THR A 282 7.51 31.82 -9.21
N TYR A 283 7.82 32.23 -10.44
CA TYR A 283 9.20 32.39 -10.88
C TYR A 283 9.87 33.52 -10.14
N HIS A 284 11.11 33.29 -9.75
CA HIS A 284 11.93 34.23 -9.02
C HIS A 284 13.40 34.12 -9.39
N ARG A 285 14.14 35.22 -9.23
CA ARG A 285 15.56 35.33 -9.55
C ARG A 285 16.28 36.19 -8.53
N VAL A 286 17.61 36.11 -8.50
CA VAL A 286 18.44 37.09 -7.78
C VAL A 286 19.18 37.92 -8.82
N ARG A 287 18.84 39.19 -9.00
CA ARG A 287 19.53 40.09 -9.92
C ARG A 287 20.92 40.50 -9.39
N ALA A 288 21.77 40.99 -10.28
CA ALA A 288 22.98 41.70 -9.86
C ALA A 288 22.63 43.01 -9.12
N PRO A 289 23.49 43.50 -8.22
CA PRO A 289 23.35 44.80 -7.58
C PRO A 289 23.29 45.91 -8.62
N THR A 290 22.36 46.85 -8.45
CA THR A 290 22.19 48.02 -9.32
C THR A 290 22.02 49.28 -8.47
N GLY A 291 22.32 50.46 -9.03
CA GLY A 291 22.16 51.72 -8.30
C GLY A 291 22.88 51.72 -6.95
N ASN A 292 22.12 51.86 -5.86
CA ASN A 292 22.62 51.94 -4.48
C ASN A 292 22.65 50.58 -3.74
N ASP A 293 22.40 49.46 -4.42
CA ASP A 293 22.51 48.15 -3.78
C ASP A 293 23.92 47.86 -3.29
N SER A 294 24.03 47.06 -2.22
CA SER A 294 25.32 46.58 -1.75
C SER A 294 26.00 45.70 -2.81
N ARG A 295 27.24 46.06 -3.17
CA ARG A 295 28.13 45.19 -3.95
C ARG A 295 28.91 44.19 -3.09
N GLY A 296 28.70 44.20 -1.77
CA GLY A 296 29.31 43.25 -0.84
C GLY A 296 28.80 41.82 -1.01
N ALA A 297 29.26 40.96 -0.09
CA ALA A 297 28.74 39.61 0.00
C ALA A 297 27.26 39.65 0.40
N ARG A 298 26.45 38.79 -0.21
CA ARG A 298 25.03 38.60 0.12
C ARG A 298 24.83 37.17 0.60
N MET A 299 24.05 36.97 1.65
CA MET A 299 23.68 35.62 2.08
C MET A 299 22.19 35.51 2.39
N SER A 300 21.61 34.34 2.14
CA SER A 300 20.26 34.02 2.57
C SER A 300 20.17 32.56 3.01
N VAL A 301 19.19 32.24 3.85
CA VAL A 301 19.02 30.90 4.42
C VAL A 301 17.63 30.36 4.08
N PRO A 302 17.46 29.67 2.94
CA PRO A 302 16.21 28.97 2.62
C PRO A 302 16.06 27.64 3.37
N TYR A 303 14.84 27.35 3.77
CA TYR A 303 14.39 26.03 4.20
C TYR A 303 13.33 25.49 3.23
N PHE A 304 13.62 24.35 2.61
CA PHE A 304 12.77 23.71 1.60
C PHE A 304 11.98 22.57 2.22
N VAL A 305 10.67 22.75 2.32
CA VAL A 305 9.78 21.83 3.02
C VAL A 305 9.22 20.84 2.02
N ASN A 306 9.56 19.58 2.21
CA ASN A 306 9.12 18.48 1.38
C ASN A 306 8.38 17.44 2.23
N PRO A 307 7.41 16.74 1.64
CA PRO A 307 6.76 15.65 2.35
C PRO A 307 7.69 14.42 2.39
N ASN A 308 7.36 13.47 3.27
CA ASN A 308 7.98 12.15 3.31
C ASN A 308 7.97 11.51 1.92
N LEU A 309 9.03 10.76 1.60
CA LEU A 309 9.24 10.25 0.23
C LEU A 309 8.06 9.39 -0.26
N ASN A 310 7.45 8.60 0.61
CA ASN A 310 6.28 7.79 0.27
C ASN A 310 4.95 8.56 0.22
N PHE A 311 4.90 9.81 0.71
CA PHE A 311 3.66 10.57 0.77
C PHE A 311 3.18 10.91 -0.63
N LYS A 312 1.98 10.42 -0.97
CA LYS A 312 1.36 10.62 -2.26
C LYS A 312 0.31 11.73 -2.18
N PHE A 313 0.54 12.81 -2.92
CA PHE A 313 -0.42 13.90 -3.05
C PHE A 313 -0.98 13.98 -4.47
N GLN A 314 -2.27 14.32 -4.54
CA GLN A 314 -2.98 14.57 -5.78
C GLN A 314 -4.00 15.68 -5.53
N GLY A 315 -4.12 16.59 -6.50
CA GLY A 315 -5.11 17.65 -6.39
C GLY A 315 -6.55 17.16 -6.41
N PRO A 316 -7.48 17.89 -5.76
CA PRO A 316 -8.88 17.51 -5.62
C PRO A 316 -9.61 17.30 -6.96
N GLU A 317 -9.25 18.08 -7.99
CA GLU A 317 -9.78 17.97 -9.36
C GLU A 317 -9.02 16.91 -10.18
N LYS A 318 -7.92 16.37 -9.66
CA LYS A 318 -7.06 15.37 -10.32
C LYS A 318 -6.56 15.86 -11.69
N LYS A 319 -6.35 17.16 -11.84
CA LYS A 319 -5.86 17.80 -13.09
C LYS A 319 -4.49 17.25 -13.48
N TYR A 320 -3.67 16.93 -12.47
CA TYR A 320 -2.38 16.30 -12.65
C TYR A 320 -2.37 14.88 -12.06
N PRO A 321 -1.56 13.95 -12.62
CA PRO A 321 -1.45 12.62 -12.05
C PRO A 321 -0.89 12.68 -10.62
N PRO A 322 -1.18 11.70 -9.75
CA PRO A 322 -0.63 11.70 -8.41
C PRO A 322 0.90 11.75 -8.40
N LEU A 323 1.47 12.42 -7.39
CA LEU A 323 2.91 12.60 -7.24
C LEU A 323 3.33 12.24 -5.82
N THR A 324 4.45 11.54 -5.66
CA THR A 324 5.01 11.18 -4.35
C THR A 324 6.10 12.16 -3.92
N GLY A 325 6.42 12.23 -2.62
CA GLY A 325 7.60 12.97 -2.15
C GLY A 325 8.89 12.51 -2.84
N PHE A 326 9.01 11.22 -3.15
CA PHE A 326 10.09 10.64 -3.96
C PHE A 326 10.06 11.19 -5.38
N ASP A 327 8.91 11.23 -6.05
CA ASP A 327 8.81 11.80 -7.39
C ASP A 327 9.19 13.29 -7.41
N LEU A 328 8.84 14.02 -6.36
CA LEU A 328 9.19 15.43 -6.19
C LEU A 328 10.71 15.58 -6.07
N LEU A 329 11.35 14.79 -5.21
CA LEU A 329 12.80 14.77 -5.02
C LEU A 329 13.55 14.24 -6.25
N ALA A 330 12.99 13.26 -6.96
CA ALA A 330 13.59 12.71 -8.17
C ALA A 330 13.51 13.70 -9.34
N LYS A 331 12.44 14.51 -9.38
CA LYS A 331 12.30 15.62 -10.35
C LYS A 331 13.28 16.76 -10.05
N THR A 332 13.62 17.02 -8.77
CA THR A 332 14.67 17.98 -8.39
C THR A 332 16.09 17.45 -8.56
N GLY A 333 16.26 16.12 -8.46
CA GLY A 333 17.50 15.39 -8.74
C GLY A 333 17.78 15.19 -10.23
N ASN A 334 18.47 14.10 -10.59
CA ASN A 334 19.04 13.75 -11.90
C ASN A 334 18.19 13.89 -13.18
N ALA A 335 16.95 14.36 -13.12
CA ALA A 335 16.23 14.76 -14.31
C ALA A 335 17.04 15.76 -15.18
N TYR A 336 18.03 16.46 -14.63
CA TYR A 336 18.98 17.28 -15.40
C TYR A 336 20.10 16.48 -16.10
N GLU A 337 20.93 15.70 -15.39
CA GLU A 337 22.03 14.93 -16.00
C GLU A 337 21.51 13.82 -16.94
N ALA A 338 20.34 13.27 -16.64
CA ALA A 338 19.68 12.29 -17.49
C ALA A 338 19.04 12.91 -18.75
N ARG A 339 18.61 14.19 -18.73
CA ARG A 339 18.14 14.92 -19.92
C ARG A 339 19.29 15.48 -20.76
N LYS A 340 20.39 15.90 -20.11
CA LYS A 340 21.59 16.44 -20.75
C LYS A 340 22.37 15.40 -21.54
N ASN A 341 22.47 14.17 -21.03
CA ASN A 341 23.11 13.05 -21.70
C ASN A 341 22.15 12.25 -22.61
N ASP A 342 20.88 12.67 -22.69
CA ASP A 342 19.86 11.99 -23.47
C ASP A 342 18.75 12.91 -24.04
N PRO A 343 19.09 13.78 -25.00
CA PRO A 343 18.19 14.82 -25.51
C PRO A 343 17.01 14.28 -26.35
N GLU A 344 17.00 13.00 -26.71
CA GLU A 344 15.87 12.35 -27.42
C GLU A 344 14.87 11.66 -26.45
N GLY A 345 15.09 11.83 -25.15
CA GLY A 345 14.30 11.16 -24.12
C GLY A 345 14.52 9.65 -24.08
N LYS A 346 15.69 9.15 -24.52
CA LYS A 346 16.05 7.73 -24.38
C LYS A 346 16.36 7.34 -22.95
N TRP A 347 16.41 8.23 -21.95
CA TRP A 347 16.55 7.81 -20.56
C TRP A 347 15.18 7.48 -20.00
N GLN A 348 14.15 8.28 -20.34
CA GLN A 348 12.76 7.89 -20.08
C GLN A 348 12.36 6.72 -20.97
N LYS A 349 12.71 6.71 -22.27
CA LYS A 349 12.42 5.60 -23.17
C LYS A 349 13.33 4.40 -22.95
N ALA A 350 14.55 4.44 -22.43
CA ALA A 350 15.35 3.26 -22.10
C ALA A 350 15.07 2.82 -20.66
N ALA A 351 14.74 3.70 -19.71
CA ALA A 351 14.15 3.25 -18.45
C ALA A 351 12.80 2.55 -18.68
N TYR A 352 11.97 3.02 -19.63
CA TYR A 352 10.74 2.32 -20.02
C TYR A 352 10.98 1.12 -20.97
N THR A 353 11.87 1.25 -21.95
CA THR A 353 12.06 0.26 -23.02
C THR A 353 13.14 -0.77 -22.68
N ASP A 354 14.11 -0.52 -21.80
CA ASP A 354 14.89 -1.60 -21.15
C ASP A 354 14.05 -2.28 -20.06
N ALA A 355 13.17 -1.58 -19.34
CA ALA A 355 12.21 -2.24 -18.44
C ALA A 355 11.23 -3.14 -19.19
N LEU A 356 10.87 -2.81 -20.44
CA LEU A 356 10.02 -3.61 -21.33
C LEU A 356 10.79 -4.62 -22.20
N LYS A 357 12.05 -4.37 -22.59
CA LYS A 357 12.88 -5.30 -23.38
C LYS A 357 13.60 -6.34 -22.52
N ARG A 358 13.99 -6.00 -21.28
CA ARG A 358 14.53 -7.00 -20.32
C ARG A 358 13.45 -7.99 -19.88
N THR A 359 12.18 -7.56 -19.81
CA THR A 359 11.04 -8.45 -19.56
C THR A 359 10.68 -9.35 -20.75
N MET A 360 11.08 -9.01 -21.98
CA MET A 360 10.72 -9.79 -23.17
C MET A 360 11.85 -10.67 -23.75
N VAL A 361 13.13 -10.38 -23.47
CA VAL A 361 14.25 -11.16 -24.06
C VAL A 361 14.89 -12.16 -23.08
N GLN A 362 14.76 -12.00 -21.76
CA GLN A 362 15.24 -12.98 -20.76
C GLN A 362 14.26 -14.14 -20.49
N ALA A 363 13.20 -14.28 -21.30
CA ALA A 363 12.35 -15.45 -21.32
C ALA A 363 12.98 -16.67 -22.04
N ASN A 364 14.19 -16.55 -22.60
CA ASN A 364 14.89 -17.67 -23.27
C ASN A 364 16.41 -17.62 -23.04
N GLY A 365 16.94 -18.40 -22.10
CA GLY A 365 18.38 -18.73 -22.06
C GLY A 365 19.00 -18.82 -20.68
N HIS A 366 19.39 -20.03 -20.29
CA HIS A 366 19.96 -20.45 -19.01
C HIS A 366 21.23 -19.73 -18.49
N ALA A 367 21.31 -19.72 -17.15
CA ALA A 367 22.47 -19.92 -16.26
C ALA A 367 23.48 -18.78 -15.95
N ASN A 368 23.58 -18.52 -14.62
CA ASN A 368 24.68 -18.01 -13.77
C ASN A 368 25.07 -16.50 -13.72
N GLY A 369 24.92 -15.90 -12.51
CA GLY A 369 25.92 -14.98 -11.92
C GLY A 369 25.45 -13.60 -11.38
N HIS A 370 25.14 -13.50 -10.06
CA HIS A 370 25.22 -12.40 -9.04
C HIS A 370 25.05 -10.89 -9.40
N ALA A 371 24.64 -9.94 -8.54
CA ALA A 371 23.76 -9.73 -7.36
C ALA A 371 24.05 -8.27 -6.86
N CYS A 372 23.03 -7.45 -6.49
CA CYS A 372 23.03 -6.20 -5.66
C CYS A 372 21.97 -5.20 -6.20
N CYS A 373 20.80 -4.91 -5.63
CA CYS A 373 20.18 -5.12 -4.32
C CYS A 373 18.80 -5.75 -4.54
N GLN A 374 18.53 -6.90 -3.93
CA GLN A 374 17.24 -7.58 -4.06
C GLN A 374 16.22 -6.96 -3.09
N GLN A 375 14.94 -6.97 -3.44
CA GLN A 375 13.83 -6.77 -2.49
C GLN A 375 13.23 -8.15 -2.23
N GLY A 376 12.64 -8.36 -1.05
CA GLY A 376 11.94 -9.60 -0.71
C GLY A 376 10.68 -9.82 -1.55
N PRO A 377 9.95 -10.92 -1.33
CA PRO A 377 8.79 -11.25 -2.15
C PRO A 377 7.58 -10.36 -1.83
N GLY A 378 6.59 -10.37 -2.73
CA GLY A 378 5.34 -9.64 -2.55
C GLY A 378 5.47 -8.13 -2.81
N TYR A 379 4.67 -7.34 -2.10
CA TYR A 379 4.48 -5.91 -2.31
C TYR A 379 4.63 -5.14 -1.00
N ALA A 380 5.09 -3.90 -1.05
CA ALA A 380 5.35 -3.11 0.15
C ALA A 380 4.07 -2.77 0.94
N THR A 381 2.94 -2.58 0.23
CA THR A 381 1.65 -2.21 0.84
C THR A 381 0.48 -2.90 0.12
N PRO A 382 -0.70 -3.01 0.75
CA PRO A 382 -1.90 -3.52 0.07
C PRO A 382 -2.26 -2.71 -1.18
N LEU A 383 -2.15 -1.38 -1.11
CA LEU A 383 -2.47 -0.51 -2.24
C LEU A 383 -1.45 -0.58 -3.37
N ASP A 384 -0.19 -0.92 -3.08
CA ASP A 384 0.81 -1.23 -4.11
C ASP A 384 0.44 -2.52 -4.83
N ALA A 385 0.13 -3.59 -4.07
CA ALA A 385 -0.39 -4.83 -4.63
C ALA A 385 -1.66 -4.59 -5.47
N PHE A 386 -2.59 -3.75 -4.98
CA PHE A 386 -3.83 -3.44 -5.70
C PHE A 386 -3.62 -2.69 -7.02
N LYS A 387 -2.73 -1.68 -7.02
CA LYS A 387 -2.55 -0.78 -8.18
C LYS A 387 -1.53 -1.29 -9.18
N ASN A 388 -0.47 -1.91 -8.69
CA ASN A 388 0.70 -2.30 -9.46
C ASN A 388 0.88 -3.82 -9.55
N GLY A 389 0.06 -4.59 -8.83
CA GLY A 389 0.06 -6.04 -8.91
C GLY A 389 -0.15 -6.54 -10.32
N LYS A 390 0.66 -7.53 -10.72
CA LYS A 390 0.49 -8.15 -12.03
C LYS A 390 -0.83 -8.90 -12.08
N ARG A 391 -1.50 -8.81 -13.22
CA ARG A 391 -2.63 -9.69 -13.52
C ARG A 391 -2.17 -11.14 -13.42
N GLU A 392 -2.97 -11.94 -12.74
CA GLU A 392 -2.80 -13.38 -12.64
C GLU A 392 -2.96 -14.04 -14.02
N GLU A 393 -1.97 -14.87 -14.40
CA GLU A 393 -1.98 -15.63 -15.66
C GLU A 393 -2.36 -17.10 -15.45
N ILE A 394 -2.01 -17.62 -14.28
CA ILE A 394 -2.36 -18.97 -13.83
C ILE A 394 -2.81 -18.90 -12.36
N VAL A 395 -3.54 -19.92 -11.94
CA VAL A 395 -3.92 -20.12 -10.54
C VAL A 395 -3.69 -21.58 -10.14
N TYR A 396 -3.39 -21.79 -8.86
CA TYR A 396 -3.23 -23.12 -8.26
C TYR A 396 -4.46 -23.48 -7.44
N LEU A 397 -4.91 -24.74 -7.55
CA LEU A 397 -6.03 -25.24 -6.76
C LEU A 397 -5.72 -26.63 -6.20
N PRO A 398 -5.86 -26.86 -4.89
CA PRO A 398 -5.99 -28.19 -4.35
C PRO A 398 -7.23 -28.87 -4.93
N ALA A 399 -7.06 -30.06 -5.48
CA ALA A 399 -8.11 -30.87 -6.08
C ALA A 399 -8.19 -32.21 -5.33
N VAL A 400 -9.26 -32.36 -4.54
CA VAL A 400 -9.49 -33.52 -3.68
C VAL A 400 -10.15 -34.64 -4.46
N GLN A 401 -9.67 -35.87 -4.29
CA GLN A 401 -10.28 -37.07 -4.84
C GLN A 401 -11.40 -37.58 -3.92
N PRO A 402 -12.69 -37.43 -4.30
CA PRO A 402 -13.80 -37.69 -3.38
C PRO A 402 -13.93 -39.16 -2.96
N THR A 403 -13.40 -40.09 -3.74
CA THR A 403 -13.44 -41.54 -3.48
C THR A 403 -12.34 -42.01 -2.52
N GLY A 404 -11.24 -41.27 -2.41
CA GLY A 404 -10.10 -41.60 -1.55
C GLY A 404 -9.26 -42.80 -2.02
N ASP A 405 -9.52 -43.34 -3.21
CA ASP A 405 -8.74 -44.42 -3.84
C ASP A 405 -7.56 -43.90 -4.68
N LYS A 406 -7.55 -42.60 -4.97
CA LYS A 406 -6.50 -41.87 -5.68
C LYS A 406 -5.99 -40.72 -4.81
N PRO A 407 -4.73 -40.28 -5.03
CA PRO A 407 -4.20 -39.13 -4.33
C PRO A 407 -4.88 -37.85 -4.79
N ASP A 408 -5.01 -36.91 -3.86
CA ASP A 408 -5.32 -35.52 -4.19
C ASP A 408 -4.18 -34.94 -5.04
N TYR A 409 -4.45 -33.84 -5.75
CA TYR A 409 -3.43 -33.20 -6.57
C TYR A 409 -3.53 -31.69 -6.55
N LEU A 410 -2.43 -31.03 -6.92
CA LEU A 410 -2.43 -29.60 -7.21
C LEU A 410 -2.72 -29.38 -8.70
N ALA A 411 -3.85 -28.77 -9.00
CA ALA A 411 -4.19 -28.32 -10.35
C ALA A 411 -3.53 -26.96 -10.63
N THR A 412 -3.01 -26.78 -11.84
CA THR A 412 -2.65 -25.45 -12.37
C THR A 412 -3.61 -25.11 -13.50
N VAL A 413 -4.31 -23.99 -13.37
CA VAL A 413 -5.30 -23.52 -14.34
C VAL A 413 -4.80 -22.26 -15.03
N ASP A 414 -4.95 -22.19 -16.34
CA ASP A 414 -4.66 -20.99 -17.12
C ASP A 414 -5.86 -20.03 -17.12
N VAL A 415 -5.64 -18.81 -16.65
CA VAL A 415 -6.66 -17.77 -16.49
C VAL A 415 -6.37 -16.52 -17.32
N LEU A 416 -5.37 -16.56 -18.21
CA LEU A 416 -5.01 -15.44 -19.06
C LEU A 416 -5.90 -15.36 -20.31
N PRO A 417 -6.74 -14.32 -20.48
CA PRO A 417 -7.56 -14.18 -21.68
C PRO A 417 -6.70 -14.10 -22.94
N GLY A 418 -7.11 -14.81 -23.99
CA GLY A 418 -6.38 -14.91 -25.25
C GLY A 418 -5.31 -16.01 -25.30
N SER A 419 -5.01 -16.67 -24.17
CA SER A 419 -4.22 -17.90 -24.17
C SER A 419 -4.97 -19.02 -24.90
N SER A 420 -4.24 -19.87 -25.64
CA SER A 420 -4.82 -21.06 -26.31
C SER A 420 -5.38 -22.09 -25.32
N THR A 421 -4.94 -22.02 -24.05
CA THR A 421 -5.37 -22.88 -22.95
C THR A 421 -6.20 -22.14 -21.91
N TYR A 422 -6.66 -20.91 -22.19
CA TYR A 422 -7.52 -20.14 -21.29
C TYR A 422 -8.71 -20.99 -20.81
N SER A 423 -8.99 -20.95 -19.51
CA SER A 423 -10.09 -21.69 -18.87
C SER A 423 -9.89 -23.22 -18.90
N GLN A 424 -8.65 -23.71 -18.77
CA GLN A 424 -8.31 -25.14 -18.74
C GLN A 424 -7.30 -25.47 -17.63
N VAL A 425 -7.38 -26.69 -17.10
CA VAL A 425 -6.33 -27.28 -16.25
C VAL A 425 -5.16 -27.70 -17.14
N ILE A 426 -4.04 -26.97 -17.02
CA ILE A 426 -2.84 -27.16 -17.84
C ILE A 426 -1.80 -28.09 -17.20
N HIS A 427 -1.87 -28.31 -15.89
CA HIS A 427 -0.99 -29.23 -15.17
C HIS A 427 -1.69 -29.84 -13.95
N ARG A 428 -1.29 -31.07 -13.60
CA ARG A 428 -1.75 -31.83 -12.44
C ARG A 428 -0.54 -32.42 -11.73
N LEU A 429 -0.31 -32.03 -10.48
CA LEU A 429 0.74 -32.62 -9.64
C LEU A 429 0.09 -33.54 -8.59
N PRO A 430 0.01 -34.87 -8.82
CA PRO A 430 -0.52 -35.79 -7.82
C PRO A 430 0.36 -35.83 -6.58
N MET A 431 -0.27 -35.80 -5.41
CA MET A 431 0.43 -36.03 -4.16
C MET A 431 0.82 -37.51 -4.03
N PRO A 432 1.85 -37.84 -3.23
CA PRO A 432 2.30 -39.23 -3.10
C PRO A 432 1.32 -40.15 -2.36
N ASN A 433 0.36 -39.58 -1.61
CA ASN A 433 -0.50 -40.32 -0.68
C ASN A 433 -1.99 -40.07 -0.95
N VAL A 434 -2.81 -41.03 -0.53
CA VAL A 434 -4.28 -40.94 -0.55
C VAL A 434 -4.81 -40.47 0.80
N GLY A 435 -6.03 -39.90 0.80
CA GLY A 435 -6.71 -39.49 2.04
C GLY A 435 -6.10 -38.26 2.71
N ASP A 436 -5.35 -37.44 1.97
CA ASP A 436 -4.81 -36.19 2.50
C ASP A 436 -5.92 -35.18 2.80
N GLU A 437 -6.95 -35.08 1.95
CA GLU A 437 -7.96 -34.01 1.99
C GLU A 437 -7.24 -32.65 1.98
N LEU A 438 -6.54 -32.37 0.87
CA LEU A 438 -5.96 -31.05 0.64
C LEU A 438 -7.06 -29.99 0.70
N HIS A 439 -6.78 -28.85 1.33
CA HIS A 439 -7.84 -27.90 1.65
C HIS A 439 -7.39 -26.46 1.39
N HIS A 440 -6.80 -25.83 2.41
CA HIS A 440 -6.18 -24.51 2.31
C HIS A 440 -4.71 -24.64 1.91
N SER A 441 -4.17 -23.51 1.48
CA SER A 441 -2.82 -23.34 1.00
C SER A 441 -2.31 -21.94 1.30
N GLY A 442 -1.00 -21.78 1.32
CA GLY A 442 -0.35 -20.50 1.60
C GLY A 442 1.05 -20.49 1.04
N TRP A 443 1.76 -19.38 1.20
CA TRP A 443 3.12 -19.25 0.72
C TRP A 443 4.13 -19.40 1.85
N ASN A 444 5.29 -19.97 1.52
CA ASN A 444 6.43 -19.99 2.43
C ASN A 444 6.93 -18.60 2.82
N SER A 445 6.71 -17.62 1.94
CA SER A 445 7.04 -16.23 2.13
C SER A 445 6.11 -15.34 1.30
N CYS A 446 5.82 -14.14 1.79
CA CYS A 446 4.86 -13.22 1.21
C CYS A 446 5.26 -11.76 1.50
N SER A 447 4.35 -10.80 1.30
CA SER A 447 4.60 -9.38 1.59
C SER A 447 5.10 -9.09 3.02
N SER A 448 4.86 -9.99 3.99
CA SER A 448 5.41 -9.85 5.35
C SER A 448 6.94 -9.97 5.40
N CYS A 449 7.55 -10.53 4.36
CA CYS A 449 8.99 -10.63 4.16
C CYS A 449 9.51 -9.64 3.11
N HIS A 450 8.72 -8.63 2.68
CA HIS A 450 9.11 -7.73 1.59
C HIS A 450 10.45 -7.00 1.86
N GLY A 451 10.73 -6.67 3.12
CA GLY A 451 12.00 -6.06 3.53
C GLY A 451 13.21 -7.01 3.58
N ASP A 452 13.01 -8.33 3.41
CA ASP A 452 14.07 -9.33 3.45
C ASP A 452 14.48 -9.79 2.04
N PRO A 453 15.62 -9.30 1.50
CA PRO A 453 16.11 -9.69 0.18
C PRO A 453 16.48 -11.17 0.02
N SER A 454 16.66 -11.89 1.13
CA SER A 454 16.99 -13.32 1.11
C SER A 454 15.75 -14.21 1.05
N ALA A 455 14.59 -13.65 1.36
CA ALA A 455 13.33 -14.35 1.27
C ALA A 455 12.87 -14.48 -0.19
N ALA A 456 12.21 -15.59 -0.50
CA ALA A 456 11.63 -15.82 -1.81
C ALA A 456 10.30 -16.54 -1.65
N ARG A 457 9.26 -16.04 -2.32
CA ARG A 457 8.03 -16.79 -2.54
C ARG A 457 8.31 -17.81 -3.63
N SER A 458 8.53 -19.05 -3.23
CA SER A 458 8.90 -20.12 -4.14
C SER A 458 8.19 -21.43 -3.85
N LEU A 459 7.72 -21.62 -2.61
CA LEU A 459 7.05 -22.82 -2.17
C LEU A 459 5.60 -22.51 -1.81
N LEU A 460 4.67 -23.18 -2.52
CA LEU A 460 3.28 -23.25 -2.12
C LEU A 460 3.15 -24.33 -1.04
N ILE A 461 2.62 -23.95 0.12
CA ILE A 461 2.44 -24.81 1.29
C ILE A 461 1.03 -25.36 1.26
N LEU A 462 0.90 -26.69 1.29
CA LEU A 462 -0.34 -27.44 1.21
C LEU A 462 -0.49 -28.32 2.45
N PRO A 463 -1.08 -27.81 3.55
CA PRO A 463 -1.54 -28.65 4.64
C PRO A 463 -2.70 -29.55 4.20
N ALA A 464 -2.70 -30.77 4.72
CA ALA A 464 -3.69 -31.80 4.47
C ALA A 464 -4.54 -32.00 5.74
N VAL A 465 -5.84 -31.70 5.64
CA VAL A 465 -6.75 -31.73 6.81
C VAL A 465 -6.95 -33.17 7.30
N GLY A 466 -7.06 -34.12 6.37
CA GLY A 466 -7.35 -35.52 6.67
C GLY A 466 -6.16 -36.25 7.28
N SER A 467 -5.00 -36.16 6.64
CA SER A 467 -3.80 -36.88 7.08
C SER A 467 -2.97 -36.12 8.13
N GLY A 468 -3.06 -34.79 8.17
CA GLY A 468 -2.18 -33.94 8.95
C GLY A 468 -0.78 -33.75 8.34
N ARG A 469 -0.59 -34.14 7.08
CA ARG A 469 0.66 -33.93 6.32
C ARG A 469 0.76 -32.49 5.83
N VAL A 470 1.98 -32.03 5.56
CA VAL A 470 2.19 -30.75 4.85
C VAL A 470 3.13 -30.99 3.68
N TYR A 471 2.73 -30.52 2.50
CA TYR A 471 3.57 -30.51 1.31
C TYR A 471 4.05 -29.10 1.00
N ALA A 472 5.29 -28.97 0.53
CA ALA A 472 5.82 -27.74 -0.04
C ALA A 472 6.10 -27.98 -1.52
N ILE A 473 5.42 -27.22 -2.38
CA ILE A 473 5.48 -27.36 -3.82
C ILE A 473 6.32 -26.23 -4.40
N ASP A 474 7.43 -26.57 -5.05
CA ASP A 474 8.27 -25.63 -5.80
C ASP A 474 7.55 -25.13 -7.05
N THR A 475 7.28 -23.83 -7.04
CA THR A 475 6.65 -23.07 -8.12
C THR A 475 7.66 -22.16 -8.84
N ALA A 476 8.89 -22.03 -8.33
CA ALA A 476 9.88 -21.11 -8.85
C ALA A 476 10.56 -21.64 -10.12
N LYS A 477 10.76 -22.96 -10.23
CA LYS A 477 11.39 -23.57 -11.41
C LYS A 477 10.51 -23.50 -12.66
N ASP A 478 9.25 -23.88 -12.51
CA ASP A 478 8.24 -23.81 -13.56
C ASP A 478 6.87 -23.56 -12.93
N PRO A 479 6.39 -22.30 -12.92
CA PRO A 479 5.10 -21.98 -12.35
C PRO A 479 3.93 -22.72 -13.03
N LYS A 480 4.06 -23.09 -14.32
CA LYS A 480 2.99 -23.80 -15.04
C LYS A 480 3.00 -25.30 -14.77
N ALA A 481 4.12 -25.83 -14.29
CA ALA A 481 4.31 -27.24 -13.97
C ALA A 481 5.05 -27.42 -12.63
N PRO A 482 4.43 -27.03 -11.50
CA PRO A 482 5.09 -27.03 -10.21
C PRO A 482 5.39 -28.46 -9.72
N GLN A 483 6.38 -28.61 -8.83
CA GLN A 483 6.90 -29.91 -8.40
C GLN A 483 6.99 -30.02 -6.88
N LEU A 484 6.77 -31.22 -6.34
CA LEU A 484 6.94 -31.47 -4.91
C LEU A 484 8.40 -31.25 -4.49
N ALA A 485 8.64 -30.41 -3.49
CA ALA A 485 9.96 -30.09 -2.97
C ALA A 485 10.23 -30.77 -1.62
N HIS A 486 9.30 -30.61 -0.68
CA HIS A 486 9.42 -31.13 0.68
C HIS A 486 8.09 -31.67 1.18
N THR A 487 8.17 -32.61 2.12
CA THR A 487 7.02 -33.16 2.85
C THR A 487 7.36 -33.18 4.33
N ALA A 488 6.47 -32.68 5.16
CA ALA A 488 6.46 -32.97 6.60
C ALA A 488 5.44 -34.07 6.87
N GLU A 489 5.93 -35.22 7.33
CA GLU A 489 5.08 -36.36 7.58
C GLU A 489 4.27 -36.18 8.88
N PRO A 490 3.03 -36.72 8.93
CA PRO A 490 2.15 -36.59 10.09
C PRO A 490 2.81 -37.07 11.39
N GLU A 491 3.59 -38.15 11.35
CA GLU A 491 4.22 -38.73 12.53
C GLU A 491 5.21 -37.76 13.19
N ASP A 492 5.97 -37.00 12.40
CA ASP A 492 6.94 -36.02 12.89
C ASP A 492 6.23 -34.82 13.53
N ILE A 493 5.19 -34.31 12.87
CA ILE A 493 4.38 -33.19 13.37
C ILE A 493 3.67 -33.59 14.66
N GLN A 494 2.96 -34.71 14.64
CA GLN A 494 2.17 -35.20 15.77
C GLN A 494 3.06 -35.60 16.94
N GLY A 495 4.21 -36.25 16.68
CA GLY A 495 5.15 -36.65 17.71
C GLY A 495 5.78 -35.46 18.45
N GLN A 496 6.04 -34.35 17.75
CA GLN A 496 6.69 -33.18 18.32
C GLN A 496 5.71 -32.14 18.90
N THR A 497 4.47 -32.09 18.40
CA THR A 497 3.51 -31.03 18.77
C THR A 497 2.25 -31.57 19.44
N GLY A 498 1.91 -32.84 19.22
CA GLY A 498 0.64 -33.43 19.64
C GLY A 498 -0.58 -32.77 19.00
N LEU A 499 -0.42 -32.26 17.76
CA LEU A 499 -1.44 -31.58 16.96
C LEU A 499 -1.64 -32.31 15.62
N ALA A 500 -2.86 -32.26 15.10
CA ALA A 500 -3.30 -32.86 13.84
C ALA A 500 -4.42 -32.01 13.21
N TYR A 501 -4.92 -32.43 12.04
CA TYR A 501 -5.98 -31.73 11.29
C TYR A 501 -5.58 -30.29 10.96
N LEU A 502 -4.56 -30.16 10.10
CA LEU A 502 -3.94 -28.90 9.74
C LEU A 502 -4.76 -28.16 8.68
N HIS A 503 -4.94 -26.85 8.84
CA HIS A 503 -5.87 -26.07 8.01
C HIS A 503 -5.21 -24.85 7.35
N SER A 504 -5.32 -23.66 7.97
CA SER A 504 -4.86 -22.40 7.39
C SER A 504 -3.35 -22.28 7.55
N SER A 505 -2.65 -21.79 6.52
CA SER A 505 -1.21 -21.59 6.56
C SER A 505 -0.83 -20.15 6.18
N HIS A 506 0.01 -19.53 6.99
CA HIS A 506 0.56 -18.20 6.72
C HIS A 506 2.09 -18.18 6.93
N CYS A 507 2.78 -17.55 5.98
CA CYS A 507 4.14 -17.01 6.12
C CYS A 507 4.22 -16.08 7.34
N LEU A 508 5.32 -16.15 8.10
CA LEU A 508 5.66 -15.17 9.13
C LEU A 508 6.82 -14.28 8.66
N GLY A 509 6.85 -13.02 9.13
CA GLY A 509 7.98 -12.12 8.86
C GLY A 509 9.34 -12.64 9.39
N SER A 510 9.34 -13.65 10.25
CA SER A 510 10.56 -14.36 10.69
C SER A 510 11.10 -15.37 9.68
N GLY A 511 10.38 -15.62 8.59
CA GLY A 511 10.67 -16.70 7.64
C GLY A 511 10.19 -18.08 8.10
N ASP A 512 9.44 -18.19 9.19
CA ASP A 512 8.77 -19.43 9.57
C ASP A 512 7.40 -19.54 8.88
N ILE A 513 6.91 -20.76 8.73
CA ILE A 513 5.57 -21.06 8.25
C ILE A 513 4.73 -21.46 9.47
N MET A 514 3.61 -20.78 9.68
CA MET A 514 2.66 -21.11 10.74
C MET A 514 1.41 -21.73 10.15
N ILE A 515 0.95 -22.84 10.74
CA ILE A 515 -0.23 -23.57 10.28
C ILE A 515 -1.15 -23.84 11.47
N SER A 516 -2.44 -23.55 11.34
CA SER A 516 -3.44 -23.87 12.36
C SER A 516 -3.72 -25.37 12.43
N ALA A 517 -3.98 -25.85 13.63
CA ALA A 517 -4.41 -27.21 13.91
C ALA A 517 -5.76 -27.20 14.61
N MET A 518 -6.64 -28.11 14.23
CA MET A 518 -8.01 -28.18 14.76
C MET A 518 -8.17 -29.24 15.87
N GLY A 519 -7.23 -30.18 15.96
CA GLY A 519 -7.31 -31.25 16.95
C GLY A 519 -6.02 -31.96 17.29
N ASP A 520 -6.17 -33.04 18.04
CA ASP A 520 -5.11 -34.00 18.35
C ASP A 520 -5.23 -35.25 17.45
N PRO A 521 -4.21 -36.15 17.46
CA PRO A 521 -4.25 -37.38 16.65
C PRO A 521 -5.43 -38.32 16.95
N SER A 522 -6.09 -38.17 18.11
CA SER A 522 -7.29 -38.95 18.46
C SER A 522 -8.59 -38.33 17.93
N GLY A 523 -8.50 -37.20 17.23
CA GLY A 523 -9.65 -36.47 16.70
C GLY A 523 -10.40 -35.64 17.74
N LYS A 524 -9.81 -35.39 18.92
CA LYS A 524 -10.39 -34.45 19.89
C LYS A 524 -10.08 -33.02 19.48
N GLY A 525 -10.99 -32.10 19.83
CA GLY A 525 -10.79 -30.67 19.61
C GLY A 525 -9.62 -30.15 20.43
N LYS A 526 -8.70 -29.47 19.75
CA LYS A 526 -7.51 -28.86 20.34
C LYS A 526 -6.95 -27.83 19.36
N GLY A 527 -7.35 -26.57 19.53
CA GLY A 527 -6.86 -25.48 18.69
C GLY A 527 -5.49 -24.99 19.15
N ASN A 528 -4.54 -24.94 18.22
CA ASN A 528 -3.19 -24.37 18.38
C ASN A 528 -2.57 -24.20 16.97
N PHE A 529 -1.29 -23.84 16.88
CA PHE A 529 -0.56 -23.57 15.65
C PHE A 529 0.80 -24.26 15.67
N ILE A 530 1.16 -24.95 14.58
CA ILE A 530 2.51 -25.49 14.40
C ILE A 530 3.41 -24.47 13.70
N LEU A 531 4.71 -24.54 13.98
CA LEU A 531 5.74 -23.79 13.27
C LEU A 531 6.63 -24.76 12.49
N LEU A 532 6.78 -24.47 11.20
CA LEU A 532 7.68 -25.16 10.29
C LEU A 532 8.72 -24.18 9.75
N ASP A 533 9.92 -24.67 9.46
CA ASP A 533 10.88 -23.91 8.65
C ASP A 533 10.60 -24.05 7.15
N GLN A 534 11.40 -23.37 6.33
CA GLN A 534 11.31 -23.36 4.86
C GLN A 534 11.51 -24.73 4.20
N LYS A 535 12.04 -25.72 4.93
CA LYS A 535 12.21 -27.11 4.47
C LYS A 535 11.18 -28.05 5.10
N LEU A 536 10.14 -27.47 5.71
CA LEU A 536 9.10 -28.15 6.48
C LEU A 536 9.61 -28.93 7.69
N LYS A 537 10.77 -28.57 8.26
CA LYS A 537 11.18 -29.13 9.55
C LYS A 537 10.33 -28.54 10.66
N VAL A 538 9.78 -29.41 11.49
CA VAL A 538 8.99 -29.01 12.66
C VAL A 538 9.87 -28.26 13.68
N LYS A 539 9.44 -27.05 14.04
CA LYS A 539 10.08 -26.23 15.08
C LYS A 539 9.35 -26.30 16.42
N GLY A 540 8.11 -26.81 16.43
CA GLY A 540 7.28 -26.95 17.62
C GLY A 540 5.94 -26.22 17.46
N LYS A 541 5.33 -25.86 18.59
CA LYS A 541 4.10 -25.05 18.64
C LYS A 541 4.46 -23.56 18.65
N TRP A 542 3.57 -22.72 18.14
CA TRP A 542 3.71 -21.27 18.30
C TRP A 542 3.49 -20.84 19.76
N THR A 543 2.52 -21.46 20.44
CA THR A 543 2.10 -21.15 21.81
C THR A 543 1.89 -22.43 22.64
N GLU A 544 2.05 -22.31 23.96
CA GLU A 544 1.68 -23.35 24.92
C GLU A 544 0.17 -23.36 25.25
N ASP A 545 -0.51 -22.23 25.08
CA ASP A 545 -1.95 -22.12 25.33
C ASP A 545 -2.74 -22.91 24.27
N THR A 546 -3.92 -23.42 24.64
CA THR A 546 -4.78 -24.18 23.72
C THR A 546 -6.22 -23.70 23.81
N THR A 547 -6.89 -23.64 22.66
CA THR A 547 -8.34 -23.42 22.58
C THR A 547 -9.08 -24.74 22.45
N GLN A 548 -10.37 -24.73 22.75
CA GLN A 548 -11.22 -25.93 22.65
C GLN A 548 -11.26 -26.49 21.23
N TYR A 549 -11.31 -25.62 20.23
CA TYR A 549 -11.26 -25.95 18.81
C TYR A 549 -10.32 -24.97 18.10
N GLY A 550 -9.85 -25.33 16.91
CA GLY A 550 -9.15 -24.42 15.97
C GLY A 550 -9.86 -24.38 14.63
N TYR A 551 -9.48 -23.42 13.79
CA TYR A 551 -9.85 -23.36 12.37
C TYR A 551 -8.91 -22.39 11.64
N ASP A 552 -9.27 -21.12 11.51
CA ASP A 552 -8.54 -20.10 10.78
C ASP A 552 -7.88 -19.10 11.75
N PHE A 553 -6.91 -18.34 11.25
CA PHE A 553 -6.28 -17.26 12.00
C PHE A 553 -5.72 -16.20 11.08
N TRP A 554 -5.66 -14.98 11.60
CA TRP A 554 -4.99 -13.86 10.94
C TRP A 554 -4.27 -13.03 11.99
N TYR A 555 -3.14 -12.42 11.63
CA TYR A 555 -2.33 -11.65 12.57
C TYR A 555 -2.01 -10.25 12.06
N GLN A 556 -1.87 -9.31 12.99
CA GLN A 556 -1.60 -7.89 12.73
C GLN A 556 -0.54 -7.38 13.73
N PRO A 557 0.77 -7.52 13.41
CA PRO A 557 1.84 -7.30 14.39
C PRO A 557 1.99 -5.85 14.83
N ARG A 558 1.62 -4.86 13.99
CA ARG A 558 1.59 -3.43 14.38
C ARG A 558 0.72 -3.19 15.62
N HIS A 559 -0.33 -4.00 15.80
CA HIS A 559 -1.26 -3.93 16.91
C HIS A 559 -1.01 -4.98 18.01
N ASN A 560 0.09 -5.73 17.89
CA ASN A 560 0.48 -6.83 18.75
C ASN A 560 -0.62 -7.90 18.92
N VAL A 561 -1.31 -8.26 17.84
CA VAL A 561 -2.46 -9.17 17.91
C VAL A 561 -2.41 -10.26 16.85
N MET A 562 -2.90 -11.44 17.23
CA MET A 562 -3.48 -12.41 16.31
C MET A 562 -4.92 -12.70 16.74
N VAL A 563 -5.80 -12.98 15.78
CA VAL A 563 -7.14 -13.50 16.02
C VAL A 563 -7.23 -14.91 15.44
N SER A 564 -7.92 -15.81 16.13
CA SER A 564 -8.21 -17.15 15.61
C SER A 564 -9.64 -17.57 15.89
N THR A 565 -10.13 -18.49 15.05
CA THR A 565 -11.52 -18.93 15.03
C THR A 565 -11.66 -20.42 15.35
N GLN A 566 -12.87 -20.96 15.24
CA GLN A 566 -13.21 -22.28 15.76
C GLN A 566 -14.26 -22.96 14.89
N TRP A 567 -13.90 -24.09 14.27
CA TRP A 567 -14.87 -24.93 13.56
C TRP A 567 -15.52 -25.92 14.51
N GLY A 568 -14.82 -27.00 14.85
CA GLY A 568 -15.37 -28.05 15.70
C GLY A 568 -14.42 -29.21 15.93
N LYS A 569 -14.95 -30.27 16.53
CA LYS A 569 -14.21 -31.48 16.90
C LYS A 569 -13.99 -32.36 15.67
N PRO A 570 -12.73 -32.71 15.31
CA PRO A 570 -12.47 -33.54 14.13
C PRO A 570 -13.17 -34.88 14.10
N SER A 571 -13.26 -35.58 15.23
CA SER A 571 -13.98 -36.87 15.31
C SER A 571 -15.48 -36.76 15.02
N GLU A 572 -16.03 -35.55 14.95
CA GLU A 572 -17.45 -35.30 14.64
C GLU A 572 -17.59 -34.75 13.23
N PHE A 573 -16.93 -33.63 12.88
CA PHE A 573 -17.15 -33.00 11.57
C PHE A 573 -16.69 -33.88 10.39
N THR A 574 -15.72 -34.77 10.60
CA THR A 574 -15.23 -35.72 9.57
C THR A 574 -16.29 -36.76 9.17
N LYS A 575 -17.36 -36.93 9.96
CA LYS A 575 -18.47 -37.85 9.67
C LYS A 575 -19.61 -37.20 8.89
N GLY A 576 -19.52 -35.88 8.66
CA GLY A 576 -20.62 -35.05 8.18
C GLY A 576 -21.18 -34.15 9.29
N PHE A 577 -22.09 -33.26 8.89
CA PHE A 577 -22.75 -32.32 9.79
C PHE A 577 -23.95 -32.96 10.49
N ASP A 578 -23.95 -32.93 11.82
CA ASP A 578 -25.07 -33.35 12.67
C ASP A 578 -25.60 -32.13 13.47
N PRO A 579 -26.80 -31.62 13.15
CA PRO A 579 -27.39 -30.49 13.86
C PRO A 579 -27.52 -30.70 15.37
N SER A 580 -27.69 -31.95 15.84
CA SER A 580 -27.81 -32.26 17.28
C SER A 580 -26.50 -32.09 18.04
N LYS A 581 -25.38 -32.01 17.33
CA LYS A 581 -24.03 -31.89 17.90
C LYS A 581 -23.52 -30.47 18.00
N VAL A 582 -24.21 -29.48 17.42
CA VAL A 582 -23.78 -28.08 17.34
C VAL A 582 -23.28 -27.55 18.69
N GLU A 583 -24.08 -27.66 19.76
CA GLU A 583 -23.71 -27.15 21.09
C GLU A 583 -22.51 -27.87 21.73
N SER A 584 -22.28 -29.14 21.39
CA SER A 584 -21.30 -29.99 22.06
C SER A 584 -19.98 -30.14 21.32
N SER A 585 -19.99 -29.86 20.01
CA SER A 585 -18.94 -30.30 19.08
C SER A 585 -18.48 -29.22 18.11
N TYR A 586 -19.09 -28.03 18.12
CA TYR A 586 -18.74 -26.92 17.24
C TYR A 586 -18.48 -25.63 18.02
N GLY A 587 -17.64 -24.77 17.44
CA GLY A 587 -17.17 -23.54 18.05
C GLY A 587 -18.13 -22.35 17.93
N SER A 588 -17.95 -21.37 18.80
CA SER A 588 -18.68 -20.09 18.80
C SER A 588 -17.85 -18.94 19.37
N THR A 589 -16.52 -19.09 19.41
CA THR A 589 -15.62 -18.16 20.10
C THR A 589 -14.55 -17.63 19.17
N LEU A 590 -14.29 -16.32 19.25
CA LEU A 590 -13.05 -15.70 18.75
C LEU A 590 -12.03 -15.63 19.86
N THR A 591 -10.79 -16.02 19.56
CA THR A 591 -9.66 -15.89 20.48
C THR A 591 -8.71 -14.82 19.97
N PHE A 592 -8.40 -13.85 20.83
CA PHE A 592 -7.37 -12.85 20.59
C PHE A 592 -6.12 -13.21 21.40
N TRP A 593 -4.99 -13.15 20.71
CA TRP A 593 -3.68 -13.54 21.22
C TRP A 593 -2.77 -12.34 21.24
N ASP A 594 -1.95 -12.21 22.29
CA ASP A 594 -0.80 -11.32 22.26
C ASP A 594 0.24 -11.91 21.28
N TRP A 595 0.56 -11.17 20.24
CA TRP A 595 1.45 -11.66 19.18
C TRP A 595 2.89 -11.90 19.68
N LYS A 596 3.41 -11.00 20.52
CA LYS A 596 4.79 -11.06 21.03
C LYS A 596 4.92 -12.09 22.14
N GLU A 597 4.01 -12.07 23.10
CA GLU A 597 4.03 -12.97 24.26
C GLU A 597 3.50 -14.37 23.93
N ARG A 598 2.79 -14.51 22.81
CA ARG A 598 2.19 -15.76 22.32
C ARG A 598 1.24 -16.38 23.32
N LYS A 599 0.37 -15.56 23.91
CA LYS A 599 -0.60 -15.96 24.94
C LYS A 599 -1.99 -15.47 24.62
N ILE A 600 -3.00 -16.19 25.11
CA ILE A 600 -4.39 -15.74 25.02
C ILE A 600 -4.57 -14.49 25.89
N VAL A 601 -5.07 -13.41 25.29
CA VAL A 601 -5.42 -12.17 26.03
C VAL A 601 -6.92 -11.99 26.19
N GLN A 602 -7.71 -12.54 25.27
CA GLN A 602 -9.17 -12.45 25.33
C GLN A 602 -9.83 -13.58 24.55
N GLN A 603 -10.93 -14.09 25.08
CA GLN A 603 -11.85 -14.96 24.37
C GLN A 603 -13.24 -14.31 24.37
N VAL A 604 -13.84 -14.19 23.20
CA VAL A 604 -15.17 -13.61 23.02
C VAL A 604 -16.11 -14.68 22.50
N ASN A 605 -17.04 -15.11 23.36
CA ASN A 605 -18.14 -15.98 22.95
C ASN A 605 -19.17 -15.15 22.17
N LEU A 606 -19.39 -15.52 20.92
CA LEU A 606 -20.28 -14.84 19.99
C LEU A 606 -21.76 -15.27 20.15
N GLY A 607 -22.02 -16.29 20.98
CA GLY A 607 -23.35 -16.82 21.25
C GLY A 607 -24.04 -17.38 20.00
N ALA A 608 -25.37 -17.34 19.98
CA ALA A 608 -26.19 -17.82 18.87
C ALA A 608 -25.96 -17.04 17.57
N ASP A 609 -25.42 -15.83 17.67
CA ASP A 609 -25.14 -14.95 16.54
C ASP A 609 -23.83 -15.28 15.82
N GLY A 610 -22.95 -16.09 16.41
CA GLY A 610 -21.66 -16.45 15.83
C GLY A 610 -21.36 -17.93 15.93
N LEU A 611 -22.31 -18.77 15.52
CA LEU A 611 -22.12 -20.22 15.49
C LEU A 611 -21.22 -20.61 14.31
N ILE A 612 -20.17 -21.36 14.63
CA ILE A 612 -19.14 -21.83 13.68
C ILE A 612 -18.44 -20.64 12.98
N PRO A 613 -17.69 -19.80 13.73
CA PRO A 613 -16.86 -18.77 13.11
C PRO A 613 -15.74 -19.43 12.33
N LEU A 614 -15.75 -19.22 11.01
CA LEU A 614 -14.80 -19.81 10.08
C LEU A 614 -13.73 -18.78 9.71
N GLU A 615 -13.76 -18.26 8.50
CA GLU A 615 -12.74 -17.39 7.92
C GLU A 615 -12.72 -16.02 8.61
N THR A 616 -11.52 -15.60 9.05
CA THR A 616 -11.28 -14.30 9.66
C THR A 616 -10.34 -13.46 8.82
N ARG A 617 -10.66 -12.17 8.67
CA ARG A 617 -9.86 -11.22 7.88
C ARG A 617 -9.70 -9.93 8.65
N PHE A 618 -8.47 -9.51 8.91
CA PHE A 618 -8.20 -8.11 9.22
C PHE A 618 -8.39 -7.27 7.95
N LEU A 619 -8.64 -5.97 8.11
CA LEU A 619 -8.38 -5.06 7.00
C LEU A 619 -6.92 -5.20 6.56
N HIS A 620 -6.67 -5.02 5.27
CA HIS A 620 -5.33 -5.16 4.69
C HIS A 620 -4.41 -4.03 5.13
N ASP A 621 -4.94 -2.81 5.33
CA ASP A 621 -4.20 -1.69 5.91
C ASP A 621 -3.66 -2.08 7.31
N PRO A 622 -2.33 -2.25 7.46
CA PRO A 622 -1.75 -2.73 8.70
C PRO A 622 -1.86 -1.74 9.86
N SER A 623 -2.21 -0.48 9.58
CA SER A 623 -2.49 0.53 10.59
C SER A 623 -3.84 0.33 11.28
N GLN A 624 -4.74 -0.50 10.75
CA GLN A 624 -6.08 -0.72 11.30
C GLN A 624 -6.12 -1.89 12.28
N ALA A 625 -6.85 -1.70 13.40
CA ALA A 625 -6.98 -2.68 14.48
C ALA A 625 -8.38 -3.31 14.52
N HIS A 626 -8.90 -3.71 13.36
CA HIS A 626 -10.22 -4.32 13.25
C HIS A 626 -10.35 -5.21 12.00
N GLY A 627 -11.39 -6.03 11.97
CA GLY A 627 -11.60 -6.99 10.89
C GLY A 627 -12.96 -7.66 11.00
N PHE A 628 -13.15 -8.71 10.20
CA PHE A 628 -14.42 -9.42 10.08
C PHE A 628 -14.21 -10.93 10.23
N VAL A 629 -15.26 -11.61 10.67
CA VAL A 629 -15.37 -13.07 10.62
C VAL A 629 -16.72 -13.48 10.05
N GLY A 630 -16.72 -14.52 9.21
CA GLY A 630 -17.92 -15.19 8.74
C GLY A 630 -18.34 -16.29 9.74
N ALA A 631 -19.54 -16.18 10.30
CA ALA A 631 -20.10 -17.22 11.16
C ALA A 631 -21.02 -18.13 10.36
N ALA A 632 -20.53 -19.31 9.99
CA ALA A 632 -21.13 -20.16 8.97
C ALA A 632 -22.57 -20.55 9.31
N LEU A 633 -22.79 -21.23 10.43
CA LEU A 633 -24.12 -21.76 10.73
C LEU A 633 -25.13 -20.64 10.98
N SER A 634 -24.76 -19.62 11.77
CA SER A 634 -25.63 -18.48 12.03
C SER A 634 -25.85 -17.57 10.80
N SER A 635 -24.96 -17.64 9.80
CA SER A 635 -24.97 -16.83 8.57
C SER A 635 -24.92 -15.31 8.82
N ASN A 636 -24.06 -14.91 9.77
CA ASN A 636 -23.79 -13.52 10.08
C ASN A 636 -22.34 -13.16 9.77
N VAL A 637 -22.11 -11.90 9.41
CA VAL A 637 -20.76 -11.30 9.43
C VAL A 637 -20.63 -10.49 10.71
N ILE A 638 -19.56 -10.76 11.44
CA ILE A 638 -19.25 -10.11 12.70
C ILE A 638 -18.01 -9.24 12.50
N HIS A 639 -18.12 -7.96 12.81
CA HIS A 639 -17.00 -7.02 12.88
C HIS A 639 -16.38 -7.08 14.27
N PHE A 640 -15.07 -7.26 14.35
CA PHE A 640 -14.31 -7.16 15.59
C PHE A 640 -13.38 -5.95 15.54
N THR A 641 -13.28 -5.19 16.63
CA THR A 641 -12.47 -3.97 16.69
C THR A 641 -11.83 -3.80 18.06
N LYS A 642 -10.66 -3.16 18.11
CA LYS A 642 -10.02 -2.78 19.37
C LYS A 642 -10.70 -1.53 19.94
N GLY A 643 -11.41 -1.67 21.06
CA GLY A 643 -12.07 -0.57 21.74
C GLY A 643 -11.09 0.36 22.45
N SER A 644 -11.57 1.53 22.89
CA SER A 644 -10.76 2.55 23.58
C SER A 644 -10.17 2.07 24.91
N SER A 645 -10.76 1.05 25.52
CA SER A 645 -10.23 0.38 26.71
C SER A 645 -9.06 -0.59 26.43
N GLY A 646 -8.72 -0.79 25.15
CA GLY A 646 -7.74 -1.77 24.70
C GLY A 646 -8.27 -3.20 24.54
N LYS A 647 -9.53 -3.46 24.94
CA LYS A 647 -10.21 -4.75 24.75
C LYS A 647 -10.81 -4.89 23.36
N TRP A 648 -10.94 -6.12 22.88
CA TRP A 648 -11.62 -6.42 21.63
C TRP A 648 -13.13 -6.47 21.82
N GLU A 649 -13.85 -5.81 20.93
CA GLU A 649 -15.30 -5.74 20.90
C GLU A 649 -15.80 -6.35 19.60
N THR A 650 -16.97 -6.99 19.63
CA THR A 650 -17.57 -7.68 18.47
C THR A 650 -18.99 -7.18 18.25
N SER A 651 -19.36 -6.96 17.01
CA SER A 651 -20.72 -6.58 16.63
C SER A 651 -21.17 -7.31 15.37
N VAL A 652 -22.42 -7.74 15.32
CA VAL A 652 -22.98 -8.28 14.08
C VAL A 652 -23.32 -7.12 13.16
N VAL A 653 -22.70 -7.10 11.99
CA VAL A 653 -22.83 -6.00 11.01
C VAL A 653 -23.60 -6.42 9.76
N VAL A 654 -23.66 -7.72 9.45
CA VAL A 654 -24.49 -8.27 8.38
C VAL A 654 -25.23 -9.50 8.89
N ARG A 655 -26.54 -9.57 8.63
CA ARG A 655 -27.38 -10.74 8.90
C ARG A 655 -27.99 -11.24 7.61
N GLN A 656 -27.79 -12.51 7.29
CA GLN A 656 -28.45 -13.12 6.12
C GLN A 656 -29.73 -13.85 6.56
N PRO A 657 -30.87 -13.58 5.91
CA PRO A 657 -32.11 -14.27 6.26
C PRO A 657 -32.03 -15.75 5.86
N TRP A 658 -32.55 -16.60 6.74
CA TRP A 658 -32.66 -18.03 6.49
C TRP A 658 -33.83 -18.32 5.56
N THR A 659 -33.61 -19.22 4.60
CA THR A 659 -34.62 -19.52 3.56
C THR A 659 -35.61 -20.55 4.10
N LYS A 660 -36.90 -20.20 4.15
CA LYS A 660 -37.97 -21.11 4.57
C LYS A 660 -38.28 -22.10 3.47
N VAL A 661 -38.36 -23.39 3.82
CA VAL A 661 -38.50 -24.46 2.83
C VAL A 661 -39.40 -25.61 3.31
N GLU A 662 -39.97 -26.34 2.33
CA GLU A 662 -40.56 -27.66 2.49
C GLU A 662 -39.69 -28.71 1.77
N GLY A 663 -39.65 -29.94 2.27
CA GLY A 663 -38.85 -31.02 1.67
C GLY A 663 -37.37 -31.05 2.09
N TRP A 664 -37.02 -30.30 3.14
CA TRP A 664 -35.71 -30.32 3.80
C TRP A 664 -35.81 -30.89 5.22
N ILE A 665 -34.68 -31.35 5.78
CA ILE A 665 -34.64 -31.94 7.14
C ILE A 665 -35.01 -30.92 8.24
N LEU A 666 -34.84 -29.63 7.97
CA LEU A 666 -35.23 -28.51 8.83
C LEU A 666 -36.26 -27.62 8.10
N PRO A 667 -37.08 -26.84 8.83
CA PRO A 667 -38.04 -25.91 8.23
C PRO A 667 -37.37 -24.73 7.50
N GLU A 668 -36.09 -24.48 7.79
CA GLU A 668 -35.30 -23.40 7.23
C GLU A 668 -33.92 -23.92 6.82
N VAL A 669 -33.40 -23.37 5.71
CA VAL A 669 -32.03 -23.59 5.23
C VAL A 669 -31.24 -22.32 5.55
N PRO A 670 -30.19 -22.40 6.39
CA PRO A 670 -29.30 -21.27 6.57
C PRO A 670 -28.54 -20.99 5.27
N PRO A 671 -28.21 -19.73 4.96
CA PRO A 671 -27.35 -19.39 3.83
C PRO A 671 -25.99 -20.11 3.86
N LEU A 672 -25.44 -20.27 5.07
CA LEU A 672 -24.17 -20.89 5.39
C LEU A 672 -22.96 -20.12 4.83
N ILE A 673 -22.51 -19.08 5.55
CA ILE A 673 -21.35 -18.27 5.15
C ILE A 673 -20.05 -19.07 5.37
N THR A 674 -19.48 -19.66 4.32
CA THR A 674 -18.30 -20.53 4.49
C THR A 674 -16.98 -19.79 4.30
N ASP A 675 -16.94 -18.80 3.42
CA ASP A 675 -15.74 -18.00 3.17
C ASP A 675 -16.06 -16.50 3.10
N ILE A 676 -15.09 -15.70 3.52
CA ILE A 676 -15.10 -14.24 3.41
C ILE A 676 -13.76 -13.72 2.89
N LEU A 677 -13.78 -12.65 2.09
CA LEU A 677 -12.57 -11.93 1.70
C LEU A 677 -12.81 -10.43 1.57
N LEU A 678 -11.72 -9.67 1.62
CA LEU A 678 -11.71 -8.23 1.45
C LEU A 678 -10.92 -7.83 0.21
N SER A 679 -11.35 -6.81 -0.52
CA SER A 679 -10.52 -6.20 -1.56
C SER A 679 -9.32 -5.48 -0.96
N LEU A 680 -8.17 -5.47 -1.64
CA LEU A 680 -6.91 -4.90 -1.12
C LEU A 680 -6.92 -3.39 -0.86
N ASP A 681 -7.94 -2.69 -1.35
CA ASP A 681 -8.23 -1.29 -1.03
C ASP A 681 -9.15 -1.12 0.19
N ASP A 682 -9.48 -2.22 0.87
CA ASP A 682 -10.39 -2.30 2.03
C ASP A 682 -11.78 -1.69 1.79
N LYS A 683 -12.22 -1.62 0.53
CA LYS A 683 -13.51 -1.03 0.15
C LYS A 683 -14.65 -2.02 0.15
N TYR A 684 -14.40 -3.28 -0.23
CA TYR A 684 -15.45 -4.30 -0.36
C TYR A 684 -15.15 -5.57 0.43
N LEU A 685 -16.18 -6.07 1.10
CA LEU A 685 -16.26 -7.40 1.68
C LEU A 685 -17.08 -8.29 0.75
N TYR A 686 -16.59 -9.51 0.52
CA TYR A 686 -17.28 -10.55 -0.23
C TYR A 686 -17.46 -11.77 0.65
N PHE A 687 -18.56 -12.49 0.49
CA PHE A 687 -18.74 -13.78 1.13
C PHE A 687 -19.64 -14.71 0.31
N SER A 688 -19.42 -16.01 0.48
CA SER A 688 -20.17 -17.07 -0.18
C SER A 688 -21.18 -17.70 0.77
N ASN A 689 -22.42 -17.88 0.32
CA ASN A 689 -23.46 -18.61 1.03
C ASN A 689 -23.59 -20.00 0.41
N TRP A 690 -22.86 -20.95 0.96
CA TRP A 690 -22.67 -22.25 0.33
C TRP A 690 -23.96 -23.05 0.17
N LEU A 691 -24.92 -22.98 1.11
CA LEU A 691 -26.19 -23.70 0.99
C LEU A 691 -27.23 -22.94 0.17
N ARG A 692 -27.31 -21.61 0.31
CA ARG A 692 -28.28 -20.81 -0.45
C ARG A 692 -27.88 -20.65 -1.91
N GLY A 693 -26.60 -20.58 -2.21
CA GLY A 693 -26.09 -20.63 -3.59
C GLY A 693 -25.61 -19.31 -4.17
N ASP A 694 -25.38 -18.29 -3.36
CA ASP A 694 -25.05 -16.94 -3.81
C ASP A 694 -23.80 -16.36 -3.17
N ILE A 695 -23.19 -15.44 -3.91
CA ILE A 695 -22.08 -14.62 -3.48
C ILE A 695 -22.60 -13.22 -3.28
N VAL A 696 -22.18 -12.58 -2.19
CA VAL A 696 -22.64 -11.25 -1.82
C VAL A 696 -21.45 -10.32 -1.67
N GLN A 697 -21.62 -9.09 -2.14
CA GLN A 697 -20.66 -8.00 -2.03
C GLN A 697 -21.26 -6.89 -1.16
N TYR A 698 -20.50 -6.42 -0.18
CA TYR A 698 -20.82 -5.28 0.66
C TYR A 698 -19.73 -4.22 0.55
N ASP A 699 -20.11 -2.95 0.41
CA ASP A 699 -19.23 -1.81 0.61
C ASP A 699 -19.00 -1.63 2.11
N ILE A 700 -17.73 -1.67 2.52
CA ILE A 700 -17.28 -1.55 3.92
C ILE A 700 -16.47 -0.27 4.15
N SER A 701 -16.67 0.78 3.34
CA SER A 701 -16.10 2.11 3.59
C SER A 701 -16.44 2.65 4.98
N ASP A 702 -17.55 2.18 5.56
CA ASP A 702 -17.83 2.22 7.01
C ASP A 702 -17.91 0.76 7.52
N PRO A 703 -16.83 0.22 8.13
CA PRO A 703 -16.79 -1.17 8.60
C PRO A 703 -17.85 -1.54 9.64
N ALA A 704 -18.33 -0.54 10.41
CA ALA A 704 -19.38 -0.75 11.40
C ALA A 704 -20.78 -0.77 10.78
N LYS A 705 -20.93 -0.29 9.54
CA LYS A 705 -22.20 -0.26 8.80
C LYS A 705 -22.02 -0.66 7.33
N PRO A 706 -21.66 -1.93 7.03
CA PRO A 706 -21.55 -2.43 5.67
C PRO A 706 -22.83 -2.18 4.88
N ARG A 707 -22.69 -1.73 3.64
CA ARG A 707 -23.82 -1.46 2.73
C ARG A 707 -23.88 -2.51 1.64
N PHE A 708 -25.04 -3.14 1.46
CA PHE A 708 -25.24 -4.10 0.38
C PHE A 708 -24.92 -3.45 -0.97
N ALA A 709 -24.08 -4.10 -1.77
CA ALA A 709 -23.69 -3.62 -3.09
C ALA A 709 -24.26 -4.51 -4.20
N SER A 710 -24.07 -5.83 -4.11
CA SER A 710 -24.50 -6.74 -5.17
C SER A 710 -24.62 -8.18 -4.66
N ARG A 711 -25.43 -8.99 -5.36
CA ARG A 711 -25.52 -10.44 -5.19
C ARG A 711 -25.50 -11.15 -6.53
N LEU A 712 -24.91 -12.34 -6.57
CA LEU A 712 -24.98 -13.24 -7.73
C LEU A 712 -25.22 -14.68 -7.28
N PHE A 713 -26.25 -15.33 -7.82
CA PHE A 713 -26.53 -16.76 -7.60
C PHE A 713 -25.76 -17.62 -8.61
N VAL A 714 -25.05 -18.63 -8.11
CA VAL A 714 -24.22 -19.56 -8.88
C VAL A 714 -24.38 -21.02 -8.40
N GLY A 715 -25.57 -21.41 -7.94
CA GLY A 715 -25.86 -22.77 -7.51
C GLY A 715 -26.74 -22.81 -6.26
N GLY A 716 -26.40 -23.66 -5.30
CA GLY A 716 -27.06 -23.77 -3.99
C GLY A 716 -28.11 -24.88 -3.89
N VAL A 717 -28.35 -25.40 -2.69
CA VAL A 717 -29.40 -26.40 -2.40
C VAL A 717 -30.78 -25.87 -2.80
N VAL A 718 -31.00 -24.57 -2.59
CA VAL A 718 -32.27 -23.90 -2.86
C VAL A 718 -32.63 -23.93 -4.36
N ALA A 719 -31.65 -23.72 -5.26
CA ALA A 719 -31.86 -23.74 -6.69
C ALA A 719 -31.57 -25.10 -7.35
N ALA A 720 -30.63 -25.89 -6.80
CA ALA A 720 -30.19 -27.17 -7.36
C ALA A 720 -31.12 -28.35 -7.03
N SER A 721 -32.10 -28.18 -6.14
CA SER A 721 -32.97 -29.28 -5.69
C SER A 721 -33.87 -29.89 -6.77
N GLN A 722 -33.90 -29.34 -8.01
CA GLN A 722 -34.72 -29.81 -9.13
C GLN A 722 -36.20 -30.05 -8.73
N GLY A 723 -36.73 -29.23 -7.82
CA GLY A 723 -38.09 -29.33 -7.31
C GLY A 723 -38.29 -30.24 -6.10
N LYS A 724 -37.22 -30.83 -5.52
CA LYS A 724 -37.29 -31.60 -4.26
C LYS A 724 -37.47 -30.71 -3.03
N ILE A 725 -36.93 -29.49 -3.07
CA ILE A 725 -37.07 -28.50 -2.00
C ILE A 725 -37.89 -27.35 -2.55
N LYS A 726 -38.95 -26.99 -1.83
CA LYS A 726 -39.85 -25.90 -2.20
C LYS A 726 -39.63 -24.72 -1.27
N VAL A 727 -39.22 -23.58 -1.83
CA VAL A 727 -39.07 -22.33 -1.08
C VAL A 727 -40.44 -21.75 -0.76
N THR A 728 -40.66 -21.38 0.51
CA THR A 728 -41.91 -20.80 1.01
C THR A 728 -41.74 -19.38 1.56
N GLY A 729 -40.50 -18.89 1.70
CA GLY A 729 -40.20 -17.52 2.12
C GLY A 729 -38.75 -17.36 2.60
N GLY A 730 -38.46 -16.25 3.27
CA GLY A 730 -37.13 -16.01 3.87
C GLY A 730 -36.01 -15.71 2.86
N LEU A 731 -36.38 -15.40 1.61
CA LEU A 731 -35.43 -14.86 0.65
C LEU A 731 -35.11 -13.39 0.98
N PRO A 732 -33.91 -12.90 0.62
CA PRO A 732 -33.53 -11.51 0.89
C PRO A 732 -34.37 -10.50 0.08
N GLU A 733 -34.44 -9.27 0.57
CA GLU A 733 -35.26 -8.20 -0.02
C GLU A 733 -34.88 -7.86 -1.47
N ASP A 734 -33.59 -7.93 -1.80
CA ASP A 734 -33.07 -7.69 -3.14
C ASP A 734 -33.31 -8.88 -4.10
N THR A 735 -33.78 -10.02 -3.59
CA THR A 735 -34.12 -11.21 -4.39
C THR A 735 -35.39 -11.86 -3.83
N PRO A 736 -36.57 -11.23 -3.95
CA PRO A 736 -37.79 -11.67 -3.26
C PRO A 736 -38.41 -12.95 -3.85
N THR A 737 -37.92 -13.41 -5.00
CA THR A 737 -38.37 -14.62 -5.70
C THR A 737 -37.21 -15.58 -5.91
N LEU A 738 -37.51 -16.86 -6.13
CA LEU A 738 -36.47 -17.86 -6.42
C LEU A 738 -35.60 -17.40 -7.61
N PRO A 739 -34.28 -17.26 -7.43
CA PRO A 739 -33.40 -16.75 -8.46
C PRO A 739 -33.12 -17.82 -9.52
N GLU A 740 -32.92 -17.37 -10.76
CA GLU A 740 -32.43 -18.22 -11.84
C GLU A 740 -30.92 -18.44 -11.68
N VAL A 741 -30.49 -19.70 -11.67
CA VAL A 741 -29.06 -20.04 -11.71
C VAL A 741 -28.61 -20.10 -13.16
N PRO A 742 -27.66 -19.27 -13.58
CA PRO A 742 -27.19 -19.25 -14.95
C PRO A 742 -26.46 -20.53 -15.33
N ARG A 743 -26.48 -20.85 -16.62
CA ARG A 743 -25.58 -21.85 -17.22
C ARG A 743 -24.33 -21.15 -17.74
N VAL A 744 -23.18 -21.83 -17.66
CA VAL A 744 -21.91 -21.33 -18.20
C VAL A 744 -21.37 -22.38 -19.17
N LYS A 745 -21.04 -21.96 -20.41
CA LYS A 745 -20.64 -22.88 -21.50
C LYS A 745 -21.54 -24.12 -21.64
N GLY A 746 -22.85 -23.96 -21.40
CA GLY A 746 -23.85 -25.03 -21.47
C GLY A 746 -23.96 -25.91 -20.22
N ALA A 747 -23.00 -25.84 -19.29
CA ALA A 747 -22.99 -26.59 -18.04
C ALA A 747 -23.99 -26.02 -17.02
N GLN A 748 -24.60 -26.93 -16.26
CA GLN A 748 -25.42 -26.57 -15.09
C GLN A 748 -24.51 -26.48 -13.87
N LEU A 749 -24.67 -25.42 -13.07
CA LEU A 749 -23.91 -25.26 -11.84
C LEU A 749 -24.51 -26.12 -10.72
N HIS A 750 -23.79 -27.16 -10.32
CA HIS A 750 -24.09 -28.03 -9.18
C HIS A 750 -23.34 -27.56 -7.92
N GLY A 751 -23.85 -27.82 -6.73
CA GLY A 751 -23.24 -27.27 -5.51
C GLY A 751 -23.52 -25.78 -5.33
N GLY A 752 -23.05 -25.18 -4.24
CA GLY A 752 -23.07 -23.73 -4.03
C GLY A 752 -21.66 -23.14 -3.97
N PRO A 753 -21.52 -21.81 -4.13
CA PRO A 753 -20.21 -21.16 -4.08
C PRO A 753 -19.58 -21.37 -2.71
N GLN A 754 -18.28 -21.65 -2.69
CA GLN A 754 -17.51 -21.91 -1.49
C GLN A 754 -16.31 -20.97 -1.45
N MET A 755 -15.10 -21.42 -1.81
CA MET A 755 -13.91 -20.58 -1.70
C MET A 755 -13.96 -19.46 -2.74
N LEU A 756 -13.62 -18.27 -2.27
CA LEU A 756 -13.54 -17.04 -3.02
C LEU A 756 -12.08 -16.61 -3.10
N GLN A 757 -11.63 -16.16 -4.27
CA GLN A 757 -10.31 -15.56 -4.41
C GLN A 757 -10.36 -14.37 -5.36
N LEU A 758 -10.04 -13.19 -4.83
CA LEU A 758 -10.08 -11.94 -5.57
C LEU A 758 -8.73 -11.59 -6.16
N SER A 759 -8.73 -11.14 -7.41
CA SER A 759 -7.56 -10.59 -8.09
C SER A 759 -7.01 -9.39 -7.33
N LEU A 760 -5.70 -9.16 -7.45
CA LEU A 760 -5.05 -8.05 -6.75
C LEU A 760 -5.72 -6.70 -7.03
N ASP A 761 -6.11 -6.44 -8.28
CA ASP A 761 -6.82 -5.21 -8.70
C ASP A 761 -8.32 -5.18 -8.36
N GLY A 762 -8.84 -6.20 -7.68
CA GLY A 762 -10.23 -6.31 -7.24
C GLY A 762 -11.26 -6.60 -8.34
N LYS A 763 -10.86 -6.78 -9.60
CA LYS A 763 -11.79 -6.83 -10.74
C LYS A 763 -12.29 -8.24 -11.10
N ARG A 764 -11.69 -9.29 -10.55
CA ARG A 764 -12.01 -10.69 -10.89
C ARG A 764 -12.09 -11.50 -9.61
N LEU A 765 -13.22 -12.13 -9.39
CA LEU A 765 -13.47 -13.01 -8.27
C LEU A 765 -13.57 -14.45 -8.80
N TYR A 766 -12.60 -15.28 -8.43
CA TYR A 766 -12.61 -16.71 -8.76
C TYR A 766 -13.33 -17.48 -7.68
N VAL A 767 -14.16 -18.45 -8.09
CA VAL A 767 -15.05 -19.17 -7.17
C VAL A 767 -15.06 -20.66 -7.44
N THR A 768 -14.78 -21.45 -6.41
CA THR A 768 -15.00 -22.90 -6.39
C THR A 768 -16.22 -23.26 -5.54
N ASN A 769 -16.58 -24.53 -5.45
CA ASN A 769 -17.80 -24.98 -4.79
C ASN A 769 -17.63 -26.14 -3.79
N SER A 770 -16.42 -26.69 -3.61
CA SER A 770 -16.15 -27.73 -2.60
C SER A 770 -15.94 -27.13 -1.22
N LEU A 771 -16.60 -27.65 -0.19
CA LEU A 771 -16.36 -27.30 1.21
C LEU A 771 -15.47 -28.31 1.90
N PHE A 772 -15.90 -29.56 2.01
CA PHE A 772 -15.17 -30.62 2.70
C PHE A 772 -15.83 -31.93 2.29
N SER A 773 -15.05 -32.93 1.87
CA SER A 773 -15.59 -34.04 1.06
C SER A 773 -16.74 -34.80 1.73
N ALA A 774 -16.73 -34.94 3.07
CA ALA A 774 -17.83 -35.56 3.81
C ALA A 774 -19.11 -34.70 3.80
N TRP A 775 -18.96 -33.38 3.88
CA TRP A 775 -20.08 -32.43 3.84
C TRP A 775 -20.58 -32.25 2.40
N ASP A 776 -19.68 -32.21 1.43
CA ASP A 776 -20.05 -32.17 0.00
C ASP A 776 -20.94 -33.36 -0.37
N LYS A 777 -20.56 -34.58 0.04
CA LYS A 777 -21.36 -35.79 -0.17
C LYS A 777 -22.74 -35.71 0.51
N GLN A 778 -22.82 -35.08 1.68
CA GLN A 778 -24.05 -34.95 2.45
C GLN A 778 -25.01 -33.92 1.84
N PHE A 779 -24.52 -32.73 1.50
CA PHE A 779 -25.35 -31.59 1.07
C PHE A 779 -25.48 -31.52 -0.46
N TYR A 780 -24.46 -31.96 -1.19
CA TYR A 780 -24.38 -31.91 -2.65
C TYR A 780 -23.86 -33.24 -3.25
N PRO A 781 -24.58 -34.36 -3.07
CA PRO A 781 -24.16 -35.66 -3.59
C PRO A 781 -23.92 -35.65 -5.10
N ASP A 782 -24.69 -34.87 -5.87
CA ASP A 782 -24.50 -34.69 -7.30
C ASP A 782 -23.15 -34.02 -7.63
N MET A 783 -22.74 -33.00 -6.86
CA MET A 783 -21.43 -32.34 -7.04
C MET A 783 -20.30 -33.31 -6.68
N ALA A 784 -20.44 -34.06 -5.58
CA ALA A 784 -19.46 -35.08 -5.20
C ALA A 784 -19.29 -36.19 -6.25
N GLN A 785 -20.34 -36.49 -7.03
CA GLN A 785 -20.30 -37.50 -8.10
C GLN A 785 -19.91 -36.95 -9.47
N LYS A 786 -20.19 -35.67 -9.75
CA LYS A 786 -19.98 -35.06 -11.07
C LYS A 786 -18.78 -34.11 -11.12
N GLY A 787 -18.20 -33.77 -9.98
CA GLY A 787 -17.06 -32.87 -9.86
C GLY A 787 -17.45 -31.44 -9.52
N SER A 788 -16.47 -30.70 -9.02
CA SER A 788 -16.56 -29.27 -8.74
C SER A 788 -16.36 -28.42 -10.00
N TYR A 789 -16.32 -27.11 -9.85
CA TYR A 789 -15.94 -26.18 -10.92
C TYR A 789 -15.06 -25.04 -10.41
N LEU A 790 -14.51 -24.27 -11.34
CA LEU A 790 -14.00 -22.92 -11.10
C LEU A 790 -14.71 -21.92 -12.02
N LEU A 791 -15.26 -20.85 -11.42
CA LEU A 791 -15.87 -19.71 -12.11
C LEU A 791 -14.97 -18.47 -12.01
N GLN A 792 -15.17 -17.54 -12.94
CA GLN A 792 -14.72 -16.15 -12.81
C GLN A 792 -15.94 -15.24 -12.80
N ILE A 793 -15.97 -14.32 -11.85
CA ILE A 793 -16.99 -13.26 -11.75
C ILE A 793 -16.26 -11.94 -11.95
N ASP A 794 -16.75 -11.16 -12.90
CA ASP A 794 -16.29 -9.80 -13.14
C ASP A 794 -16.90 -8.88 -12.09
N VAL A 795 -16.04 -8.05 -11.48
CA VAL A 795 -16.39 -7.17 -10.38
C VAL A 795 -16.28 -5.71 -10.83
N ASP A 796 -17.35 -4.93 -10.63
CA ASP A 796 -17.30 -3.47 -10.76
C ASP A 796 -16.75 -2.87 -9.45
N THR A 797 -15.46 -2.53 -9.45
CA THR A 797 -14.76 -1.97 -8.28
C THR A 797 -15.13 -0.52 -7.99
N ASP A 798 -15.74 0.19 -8.94
CA ASP A 798 -16.07 1.60 -8.76
C ASP A 798 -17.44 1.75 -8.08
N LYS A 799 -18.44 1.04 -8.60
CA LYS A 799 -19.84 1.13 -8.16
C LYS A 799 -20.30 -0.04 -7.29
N GLY A 800 -19.54 -1.13 -7.26
CA GLY A 800 -20.04 -2.42 -6.80
C GLY A 800 -20.87 -3.08 -7.90
N GLY A 801 -20.81 -4.41 -7.96
CA GLY A 801 -21.48 -5.19 -9.00
C GLY A 801 -20.75 -6.50 -9.24
N LEU A 802 -21.52 -7.59 -9.29
CA LEU A 802 -21.04 -8.93 -9.61
C LEU A 802 -21.69 -9.41 -10.90
N LYS A 803 -20.87 -9.82 -11.88
CA LYS A 803 -21.35 -10.38 -13.13
C LYS A 803 -20.60 -11.65 -13.47
N LEU A 804 -21.32 -12.74 -13.71
CA LEU A 804 -20.70 -13.99 -14.16
C LEU A 804 -20.02 -13.80 -15.52
N ASN A 805 -18.75 -14.20 -15.63
CA ASN A 805 -18.06 -14.22 -16.91
C ASN A 805 -18.52 -15.46 -17.71
N PRO A 806 -19.22 -15.29 -18.84
CA PRO A 806 -19.74 -16.43 -19.62
C PRO A 806 -18.63 -17.22 -20.34
N ASP A 807 -17.44 -16.63 -20.49
CA ASP A 807 -16.33 -17.18 -21.27
C ASP A 807 -15.33 -17.97 -20.40
N PHE A 808 -15.51 -18.00 -19.08
CA PHE A 808 -14.64 -18.71 -18.14
C PHE A 808 -15.42 -19.77 -17.35
N PHE A 809 -15.01 -21.03 -17.50
CA PHE A 809 -15.54 -22.17 -16.76
C PHE A 809 -14.55 -23.32 -16.83
N VAL A 810 -14.05 -23.78 -15.68
CA VAL A 810 -13.26 -25.00 -15.58
C VAL A 810 -14.11 -26.08 -14.95
N ASP A 811 -14.32 -27.16 -15.70
CA ASP A 811 -15.09 -28.33 -15.27
C ASP A 811 -14.15 -29.37 -14.66
N PHE A 812 -14.16 -29.50 -13.33
CA PHE A 812 -13.36 -30.53 -12.66
C PHE A 812 -14.03 -31.92 -12.71
N GLY A 813 -15.24 -32.02 -13.27
CA GLY A 813 -15.86 -33.29 -13.64
C GLY A 813 -15.25 -33.95 -14.87
N ALA A 814 -14.61 -33.16 -15.74
CA ALA A 814 -13.98 -33.61 -16.97
C ALA A 814 -12.51 -34.06 -16.79
N GLU A 815 -12.02 -34.07 -15.55
CA GLU A 815 -10.64 -34.43 -15.25
C GLU A 815 -10.36 -35.90 -15.57
N PRO A 816 -9.14 -36.23 -16.08
CA PRO A 816 -8.85 -37.52 -16.69
C PRO A 816 -8.95 -38.70 -15.71
N ASP A 817 -8.74 -38.43 -14.42
CA ASP A 817 -8.81 -39.42 -13.35
C ASP A 817 -10.19 -39.52 -12.69
N GLY A 818 -11.18 -38.87 -13.28
CA GLY A 818 -12.55 -38.79 -12.78
C GLY A 818 -12.83 -37.45 -12.08
N PRO A 819 -14.07 -37.29 -11.60
CA PRO A 819 -14.51 -36.06 -10.98
C PRO A 819 -13.75 -35.75 -9.70
N VAL A 820 -13.29 -34.51 -9.55
CA VAL A 820 -12.59 -34.04 -8.35
C VAL A 820 -13.22 -32.81 -7.74
N LEU A 821 -12.80 -32.50 -6.52
CA LEU A 821 -13.31 -31.40 -5.71
C LEU A 821 -12.22 -30.34 -5.49
N ALA A 822 -12.21 -29.33 -6.36
CA ALA A 822 -11.37 -28.16 -6.27
C ALA A 822 -11.82 -27.24 -5.12
N HIS A 823 -10.85 -26.81 -4.31
CA HIS A 823 -11.09 -26.05 -3.09
C HIS A 823 -10.52 -24.62 -3.18
N GLU A 824 -9.44 -24.29 -2.48
CA GLU A 824 -8.89 -22.93 -2.45
C GLU A 824 -8.19 -22.56 -3.78
N VAL A 825 -8.09 -21.27 -4.08
CA VAL A 825 -7.39 -20.74 -5.26
C VAL A 825 -6.22 -19.89 -4.81
N ARG A 826 -5.02 -20.08 -5.37
CA ARG A 826 -3.84 -19.25 -5.07
C ARG A 826 -3.15 -18.71 -6.30
N TYR A 827 -2.65 -17.48 -6.21
CA TYR A 827 -1.90 -16.85 -7.30
C TYR A 827 -0.40 -16.96 -7.06
N PRO A 828 0.42 -17.29 -8.07
CA PRO A 828 1.88 -17.28 -7.94
C PRO A 828 2.43 -15.95 -7.39
N GLY A 829 1.78 -14.84 -7.76
CA GLY A 829 2.14 -13.48 -7.35
C GLY A 829 1.62 -13.04 -5.98
N GLY A 830 0.97 -13.93 -5.22
CA GLY A 830 0.26 -13.57 -4.00
C GLY A 830 -1.09 -12.93 -4.30
N ASP A 831 -1.96 -12.92 -3.30
CA ASP A 831 -3.36 -12.55 -3.42
C ASP A 831 -3.90 -11.95 -2.11
N CYS A 832 -5.17 -11.52 -2.12
CA CYS A 832 -5.79 -10.84 -0.98
C CYS A 832 -6.04 -11.72 0.25
N SER A 833 -5.80 -13.02 0.19
CA SER A 833 -5.95 -13.91 1.36
C SER A 833 -4.63 -14.57 1.75
N SER A 834 -3.54 -14.39 0.97
CA SER A 834 -2.23 -14.98 1.26
C SER A 834 -1.22 -14.01 1.86
N ASP A 835 -1.38 -12.73 1.57
CA ASP A 835 -0.40 -11.70 1.91
C ASP A 835 -0.79 -10.95 3.19
N ILE A 836 0.21 -10.72 4.03
CA ILE A 836 0.09 -9.95 5.26
C ILE A 836 1.13 -8.84 5.18
N TRP A 837 0.73 -7.60 5.51
CA TRP A 837 1.61 -6.44 5.54
C TRP A 837 1.98 -6.11 6.99
N LEU A 838 3.23 -5.70 7.21
CA LEU A 838 3.79 -5.49 8.55
C LEU A 838 4.03 -4.02 8.87
#